data_AF-A0A1D7YTK3-F1
#
_entry.id   AF-A0A1D7YTK3-F1
#
_cell.length_a   1.000
_cell.length_b   1.000
_cell.length_c   1.000
_cell.angle_alpha   90.00
_cell.angle_beta   90.00
_cell.angle_gamma   90.00
#
_symmetry.space_group_name_H-M   'P 1'
#
loop_
_entity.id
_entity.type
_entity.pdbx_description
1 polymer ?
#
loop_
_entity_poly.entity_id
_entity_poly.type
_entity_poly.pdbx_seq_one_letter_code
_entity_poly.pdbx_strand_id
1 'polypeptide(L)'
;MLTQKITFTPVDNYKLTNKARSKKASQVSVSTPEYLSIDYSKIAFGAMYGVKPKKINLDAEKSKLLRQITELLQTEEQDVDAAEMTMKVMRRVMNFFRESLKKYEKILKEAELLSENKALNSQQKLEEIQKLQKRLSQASKFKYNTDGPKNKKQVAENVDYLLLNRLKSAVVEDDFNLQKVLTDYYSGLKNISKIEDLNKQYPKIKTPTSPKEVIAKKIESVLNRDFYEGLGEHMGSLKEASEYCLKPISGLVYDIAQKYKVDPIPLFKAVFPHTTAKIFERYGSIATSGMSSIPEVRKIKTPQVSHLDLKLLSIDFDDFVTSTVRKHYFEGQKLNEVIYEKDGVSIPLLELRNSDYKFEKMPEKVRAFVKTGEVLDYAQKDYDNFDVNQFRKRLDFFANGGVGENEEILSKIIDFDGCDFTPEDTKFLTKFLRELDAVRVGKKSIAEAVEYINEQDIAPKGTNKLNEIARQKAEEDIKIRQKVSAELSSVKKDFDNVMNILYQNDLADIANSCAVYRPKHIENCEDAKYLISLINKNIDKETKKLNRDAVEQSIMRWDTYNFYKSEGKTSDEVLAKAERFARQDDGSIDIDKAGQYLINSEIVKMYPESLKYSKYPDILEKIMEKTASSSEAIKYICRYEDYMNLSSTEKAQLSNFIDMFDQKNYVDKAILKSILEQDYLNVDTPVQIKTSGTEAVTATFSAKAKKAIADKYKYPTCITYLKDFENALANFAGEWGSSGIKKTGKNNNALRYKMELKVTGKDDRLFSSNNDYYFDVFSDKGFH
;
A
#
# COMPACT_ATOMS: atom_id res chain seq x y z
N MET A 1 44.38 19.66 50.71
CA MET A 1 44.79 21.08 50.77
C MET A 1 44.68 21.69 49.38
N LEU A 2 44.25 22.95 49.34
CA LEU A 2 44.11 23.88 48.20
C LEU A 2 42.89 23.71 47.26
N THR A 3 41.94 24.59 47.54
CA THR A 3 40.74 25.09 46.85
C THR A 3 40.95 25.64 45.44
N GLN A 4 39.94 25.53 44.56
CA GLN A 4 39.26 26.70 43.97
C GLN A 4 37.95 26.34 43.22
N LYS A 5 36.92 27.17 43.46
CA LYS A 5 35.62 27.22 42.76
C LYS A 5 35.81 27.74 41.33
N ILE A 6 35.10 27.17 40.36
CA ILE A 6 34.92 27.78 39.04
C ILE A 6 33.42 27.99 38.78
N THR A 7 33.09 29.23 38.43
CA THR A 7 31.80 29.80 38.08
C THR A 7 31.47 29.53 36.60
N PHE A 8 30.21 29.25 36.29
CA PHE A 8 29.70 29.14 34.91
C PHE A 8 29.27 30.51 34.38
N THR A 9 29.73 30.87 33.18
CA THR A 9 29.18 31.97 32.36
C THR A 9 28.27 31.42 31.25
N PRO A 10 27.18 32.13 30.89
CA PRO A 10 26.26 31.73 29.83
C PRO A 10 26.75 32.20 28.46
N VAL A 11 26.51 31.40 27.41
CA VAL A 11 26.73 31.82 26.01
C VAL A 11 25.40 31.73 25.28
N ASP A 12 24.85 32.90 24.95
CA ASP A 12 23.67 33.06 24.10
C ASP A 12 24.03 33.11 22.60
N ASN A 13 23.22 32.37 21.84
CA ASN A 13 22.85 32.44 20.43
C ASN A 13 23.47 33.53 19.52
N TYR A 14 23.89 33.15 18.30
CA TYR A 14 23.52 33.89 17.07
C TYR A 14 23.51 33.01 15.81
N LYS A 15 22.36 33.05 15.12
CA LYS A 15 22.14 32.61 13.73
C LYS A 15 22.60 33.73 12.78
N LEU A 16 23.37 33.40 11.74
CA LEU A 16 23.62 34.30 10.62
C LEU A 16 22.64 34.02 9.48
N THR A 17 21.80 35.02 9.19
CA THR A 17 20.96 35.11 8.01
C THR A 17 21.58 36.13 7.05
N ASN A 18 21.76 35.75 5.78
CA ASN A 18 22.19 36.65 4.72
C ASN A 18 20.98 37.39 4.13
N LYS A 19 20.99 38.73 4.19
CA LYS A 19 20.32 39.59 3.20
C LYS A 19 20.98 40.98 3.10
N ALA A 20 21.47 41.23 1.90
CA ALA A 20 21.60 42.48 1.13
C ALA A 20 21.55 43.85 1.85
N ARG A 21 22.57 44.68 1.57
CA ARG A 21 22.44 46.14 1.46
C ARG A 21 23.30 46.70 0.32
N SER A 22 22.79 47.80 -0.23
CA SER A 22 22.99 48.32 -1.58
C SER A 22 24.06 49.41 -1.74
N LYS A 23 24.51 49.57 -3.00
CA LYS A 23 24.90 50.81 -3.72
C LYS A 23 26.16 51.59 -3.27
N LYS A 24 27.11 51.73 -4.20
CA LYS A 24 27.24 52.96 -5.03
C LYS A 24 28.08 52.67 -6.29
N ALA A 25 27.54 53.08 -7.43
CA ALA A 25 28.17 53.04 -8.75
C ALA A 25 28.86 54.38 -9.02
N SER A 26 30.05 54.33 -9.60
CA SER A 26 30.72 55.47 -10.24
C SER A 26 30.70 55.21 -11.75
N GLN A 27 30.09 56.12 -12.50
CA GLN A 27 30.09 56.14 -13.97
C GLN A 27 31.43 56.64 -14.49
N VAL A 28 32.03 55.94 -15.47
CA VAL A 28 32.70 56.58 -16.62
C VAL A 28 32.41 55.74 -17.86
N SER A 29 31.94 56.42 -18.90
CA SER A 29 31.51 55.95 -20.21
C SER A 29 32.69 55.58 -21.13
N VAL A 30 32.61 54.43 -21.80
CA VAL A 30 33.30 54.19 -23.08
C VAL A 30 32.33 53.48 -24.02
N SER A 31 32.27 54.01 -25.24
CA SER A 31 31.40 53.67 -26.37
C SER A 31 31.32 52.18 -26.72
N THR A 32 30.10 51.68 -26.83
CA THR A 32 29.74 50.40 -27.46
C THR A 32 29.88 50.47 -28.98
N PRO A 33 30.63 49.55 -29.63
CA PRO A 33 30.35 49.19 -31.01
C PRO A 33 29.04 48.40 -31.05
N GLU A 34 28.21 48.63 -32.07
CA GLU A 34 27.03 47.83 -32.37
C GLU A 34 27.44 46.36 -32.59
N TYR A 35 27.22 45.53 -31.57
CA TYR A 35 27.15 44.09 -31.75
C TYR A 35 25.68 43.71 -31.92
N LEU A 36 25.41 43.08 -33.06
CA LEU A 36 24.16 42.41 -33.43
C LEU A 36 23.41 41.86 -32.20
N SER A 37 22.11 42.13 -32.11
CA SER A 37 21.23 41.59 -31.09
C SER A 37 21.19 40.06 -31.18
N ILE A 38 22.07 39.41 -30.43
CA ILE A 38 22.02 37.95 -30.24
C ILE A 38 20.90 37.68 -29.24
N ASP A 39 19.91 36.92 -29.68
CA ASP A 39 18.86 36.39 -28.81
C ASP A 39 19.44 35.29 -27.90
N TYR A 40 19.77 35.70 -26.67
CA TYR A 40 20.37 34.82 -25.64
C TYR A 40 19.43 33.69 -25.17
N SER A 41 18.16 33.67 -25.57
CA SER A 41 17.24 32.56 -25.25
C SER A 41 17.52 31.27 -26.05
N LYS A 42 18.37 31.35 -27.09
CA LYS A 42 18.76 30.21 -27.94
C LYS A 42 20.11 29.59 -27.59
N ILE A 43 20.80 30.10 -26.56
CA ILE A 43 22.11 29.60 -26.13
C ILE A 43 21.91 28.60 -24.99
N ALA A 44 22.13 27.31 -25.28
CA ALA A 44 22.12 26.26 -24.27
C ALA A 44 23.17 26.55 -23.17
N PHE A 45 22.85 26.24 -21.91
CA PHE A 45 23.62 26.57 -20.70
C PHE A 45 25.01 25.87 -20.60
N GLY A 46 25.56 25.36 -21.71
CA GLY A 46 26.91 24.81 -21.85
C GLY A 46 27.74 25.45 -22.98
N ALA A 47 27.23 26.47 -23.68
CA ALA A 47 27.90 27.09 -24.83
C ALA A 47 28.76 28.33 -24.48
N MET A 48 29.11 28.55 -23.21
CA MET A 48 30.18 29.49 -22.85
C MET A 48 31.53 28.82 -23.11
N TYR A 49 32.23 29.28 -24.14
CA TYR A 49 33.58 28.84 -24.50
C TYR A 49 34.48 28.70 -23.25
N GLY A 50 34.92 27.47 -22.95
CA GLY A 50 36.00 27.20 -21.98
C GLY A 50 35.61 26.63 -20.61
N VAL A 51 34.32 26.46 -20.28
CA VAL A 51 33.93 25.79 -19.03
C VAL A 51 33.55 24.34 -19.31
N LYS A 52 34.47 23.40 -19.04
CA LYS A 52 34.11 21.97 -19.03
C LYS A 52 33.04 21.74 -17.93
N PRO A 53 31.89 21.10 -18.23
CA PRO A 53 30.92 20.76 -17.20
C PRO A 53 31.60 19.95 -16.10
N LYS A 54 31.20 20.19 -14.85
CA LYS A 54 31.72 19.44 -13.70
C LYS A 54 31.38 17.96 -13.90
N LYS A 55 32.38 17.07 -13.97
CA LYS A 55 32.17 15.62 -14.12
C LYS A 55 31.24 15.14 -12.99
N ILE A 56 30.02 14.76 -13.36
CA ILE A 56 29.01 14.31 -12.40
C ILE A 56 29.41 12.92 -11.92
N ASN A 57 29.43 12.72 -10.61
CA ASN A 57 29.58 11.38 -10.04
C ASN A 57 28.22 10.68 -10.13
N LEU A 58 28.05 9.85 -11.16
CA LEU A 58 26.81 9.17 -11.49
C LEU A 58 26.33 8.28 -10.33
N ASP A 59 27.24 7.53 -9.70
CA ASP A 59 26.90 6.64 -8.57
C ASP A 59 26.42 7.42 -7.34
N ALA A 60 27.05 8.56 -7.05
CA ALA A 60 26.67 9.41 -5.91
C ALA A 60 25.31 10.08 -6.12
N GLU A 61 25.04 10.63 -7.30
CA GLU A 61 23.74 11.24 -7.62
C GLU A 61 22.63 10.18 -7.78
N LYS A 62 22.91 9.00 -8.35
CA LYS A 62 22.00 7.83 -8.33
C LYS A 62 21.61 7.46 -6.91
N SER A 63 22.58 7.32 -6.02
CA SER A 63 22.35 6.97 -4.61
C SER A 63 21.50 8.02 -3.88
N LYS A 64 21.74 9.29 -4.16
CA LYS A 64 20.97 10.42 -3.61
C LYS A 64 19.53 10.43 -4.12
N LEU A 65 19.32 10.20 -5.42
CA LEU A 65 17.99 10.12 -6.02
C LEU A 65 17.19 8.93 -5.43
N LEU A 66 17.82 7.75 -5.37
CA LEU A 66 17.20 6.56 -4.76
C LEU A 66 16.83 6.79 -3.29
N ARG A 67 17.69 7.47 -2.54
CA ARG A 67 17.40 7.85 -1.15
C ARG A 67 16.18 8.75 -1.05
N GLN A 68 16.09 9.79 -1.87
CA GLN A 68 14.93 10.71 -1.86
C GLN A 68 13.62 10.02 -2.23
N ILE A 69 13.64 9.12 -3.22
CA ILE A 69 12.45 8.33 -3.60
C ILE A 69 12.07 7.37 -2.46
N THR A 70 13.05 6.71 -1.85
CA THR A 70 12.81 5.77 -0.75
C THR A 70 12.26 6.46 0.50
N GLU A 71 12.77 7.65 0.84
CA GLU A 71 12.26 8.45 1.95
C GLU A 71 10.76 8.81 1.76
N LEU A 72 10.31 9.06 0.53
CA LEU A 72 8.89 9.28 0.23
C LEU A 72 8.06 8.00 0.28
N LEU A 73 8.58 6.88 -0.22
CA LEU A 73 7.89 5.60 -0.13
C LEU A 73 7.65 5.19 1.34
N GLN A 74 8.48 5.67 2.27
CA GLN A 74 8.40 5.40 3.70
C GLN A 74 7.58 6.43 4.51
N THR A 75 6.99 7.46 3.89
CA THR A 75 6.10 8.38 4.63
C THR A 75 4.75 7.72 4.91
N GLU A 76 4.26 7.82 6.14
CA GLU A 76 2.97 7.24 6.58
C GLU A 76 1.77 8.11 6.17
N GLU A 77 0.71 7.49 5.61
CA GLU A 77 -0.59 8.14 5.41
C GLU A 77 -1.41 8.17 6.72
N GLN A 78 -2.27 9.18 6.89
CA GLN A 78 -2.97 9.45 8.16
C GLN A 78 -4.25 8.63 8.38
N ASP A 79 -4.83 8.04 7.33
CA ASP A 79 -6.07 7.27 7.44
C ASP A 79 -5.74 5.78 7.58
N VAL A 80 -5.85 5.26 8.80
CA VAL A 80 -5.62 3.84 9.11
C VAL A 80 -6.75 3.35 10.00
N ASP A 81 -7.35 2.21 9.63
CA ASP A 81 -8.40 1.52 10.40
C ASP A 81 -7.87 1.03 11.76
N ALA A 82 -8.75 0.84 12.75
CA ALA A 82 -8.39 0.41 14.10
C ALA A 82 -7.74 -0.98 14.15
N ALA A 83 -8.17 -1.91 13.28
CA ALA A 83 -7.55 -3.23 13.15
C ALA A 83 -6.14 -3.14 12.54
N GLU A 84 -5.97 -2.30 11.52
CA GLU A 84 -4.70 -2.04 10.84
C GLU A 84 -3.71 -1.30 11.76
N MET A 85 -4.20 -0.43 12.64
CA MET A 85 -3.41 0.19 13.72
C MET A 85 -2.82 -0.84 14.68
N THR A 86 -3.56 -1.90 15.01
CA THR A 86 -3.10 -2.93 15.96
C THR A 86 -1.92 -3.72 15.39
N MET A 87 -2.00 -4.15 14.13
CA MET A 87 -0.90 -4.87 13.45
C MET A 87 0.32 -3.98 13.23
N LYS A 88 0.12 -2.71 12.84
CA LYS A 88 1.22 -1.74 12.70
C LYS A 88 1.94 -1.49 14.03
N VAL A 89 1.20 -1.31 15.12
CA VAL A 89 1.77 -1.16 16.46
C VAL A 89 2.54 -2.41 16.86
N MET A 90 1.96 -3.60 16.65
CA MET A 90 2.63 -4.87 16.94
C MET A 90 3.97 -4.99 16.19
N ARG A 91 3.99 -4.68 14.89
CA ARG A 91 5.21 -4.72 14.08
C ARG A 91 6.29 -3.76 14.59
N ARG A 92 5.92 -2.53 14.96
CA ARG A 92 6.87 -1.56 15.54
C ARG A 92 7.43 -2.02 16.88
N VAL A 93 6.57 -2.58 17.73
CA VAL A 93 6.96 -3.13 19.03
C VAL A 93 7.93 -4.30 18.86
N MET A 94 7.62 -5.22 17.95
CA MET A 94 8.46 -6.38 17.63
C MET A 94 9.80 -5.95 17.03
N ASN A 95 9.83 -4.98 16.13
CA ASN A 95 11.08 -4.43 15.59
C ASN A 95 11.94 -3.81 16.69
N PHE A 96 11.35 -3.02 17.60
CA PHE A 96 12.06 -2.44 18.73
C PHE A 96 12.59 -3.52 19.69
N PHE A 97 11.81 -4.57 19.91
CA PHE A 97 12.22 -5.74 20.69
C PHE A 97 13.41 -6.46 20.04
N ARG A 98 13.34 -6.75 18.73
CA ARG A 98 14.42 -7.37 17.95
C ARG A 98 15.69 -6.53 17.98
N GLU A 99 15.60 -5.21 17.83
CA GLU A 99 16.78 -4.33 17.99
C GLU A 99 17.38 -4.40 19.40
N SER A 100 16.52 -4.47 20.41
CA SER A 100 16.95 -4.61 21.81
C SER A 100 17.62 -5.96 22.05
N LEU A 101 17.09 -7.04 21.47
CA LEU A 101 17.72 -8.36 21.47
C LEU A 101 19.10 -8.33 20.80
N LYS A 102 19.23 -7.73 19.62
CA LYS A 102 20.54 -7.59 18.95
C LYS A 102 21.56 -6.84 19.83
N LYS A 103 21.12 -5.76 20.47
CA LYS A 103 21.98 -5.00 21.41
C LYS A 103 22.38 -5.87 22.60
N TYR A 104 21.44 -6.61 23.17
CA TYR A 104 21.67 -7.53 24.28
C TYR A 104 22.67 -8.63 23.90
N GLU A 105 22.50 -9.26 22.74
CA GLU A 105 23.36 -10.31 22.21
C GLU A 105 24.77 -9.81 21.92
N LYS A 106 24.90 -8.61 21.35
CA LYS A 106 26.20 -7.98 21.13
C LYS A 106 26.94 -7.77 22.46
N ILE A 107 26.23 -7.35 23.51
CA ILE A 107 26.79 -7.19 24.86
C ILE A 107 27.23 -8.54 25.45
N LEU A 108 26.46 -9.62 25.24
CA LEU A 108 26.82 -10.96 25.71
C LEU A 108 28.05 -11.52 24.98
N LYS A 109 28.12 -11.42 23.64
CA LYS A 109 29.30 -11.82 22.87
C LYS A 109 30.54 -11.01 23.27
N GLU A 110 30.39 -9.70 23.49
CA GLU A 110 31.44 -8.85 24.04
C GLU A 110 31.91 -9.38 25.41
N ALA A 111 31.00 -9.83 26.28
CA ALA A 111 31.35 -10.40 27.59
C ALA A 111 32.06 -11.75 27.51
N GLU A 112 31.62 -12.65 26.62
CA GLU A 112 32.27 -13.95 26.37
C GLU A 112 33.69 -13.76 25.86
N LEU A 113 33.89 -12.92 24.84
CA LEU A 113 35.21 -12.59 24.30
C LEU A 113 36.12 -11.95 25.37
N LEU A 114 35.57 -11.15 26.27
CA LEU A 114 36.31 -10.54 27.37
C LEU A 114 36.79 -11.59 28.39
N SER A 115 36.00 -12.63 28.62
CA SER A 115 36.35 -13.74 29.51
C SER A 115 37.58 -14.49 28.99
N GLU A 116 37.67 -14.70 27.68
CA GLU A 116 38.75 -15.44 27.00
C GLU A 116 39.98 -14.58 26.67
N ASN A 117 39.86 -13.26 26.74
CA ASN A 117 40.93 -12.34 26.37
C ASN A 117 42.13 -12.43 27.34
N LYS A 118 43.29 -12.88 26.85
CA LYS A 118 44.53 -13.02 27.64
C LYS A 118 45.34 -11.72 27.79
N ALA A 119 44.98 -10.65 27.06
CA ALA A 119 45.73 -9.39 27.03
C ALA A 119 45.36 -8.41 28.15
N LEU A 120 44.20 -8.56 28.79
CA LEU A 120 43.71 -7.69 29.85
C LEU A 120 44.02 -8.27 31.23
N ASN A 121 44.48 -7.43 32.16
CA ASN A 121 44.69 -7.82 33.55
C ASN A 121 43.34 -7.93 34.31
N SER A 122 43.36 -8.56 35.48
CA SER A 122 42.15 -8.87 36.26
C SER A 122 41.31 -7.65 36.62
N GLN A 123 41.94 -6.49 36.83
CA GLN A 123 41.24 -5.24 37.21
C GLN A 123 40.58 -4.57 36.01
N GLN A 124 41.26 -4.56 34.85
CA GLN A 124 40.69 -4.08 33.58
C GLN A 124 39.52 -4.96 33.12
N LYS A 125 39.62 -6.28 33.33
CA LYS A 125 38.49 -7.19 33.07
C LYS A 125 37.29 -6.88 33.96
N LEU A 126 37.51 -6.61 35.25
CA LEU A 126 36.43 -6.26 36.18
C LEU A 126 35.69 -4.98 35.77
N GLU A 127 36.43 -3.94 35.36
CA GLU A 127 35.84 -2.67 34.90
C GLU A 127 35.03 -2.81 33.61
N GLU A 128 35.54 -3.57 32.63
CA GLU A 128 34.80 -3.87 31.40
C GLU A 128 33.56 -4.73 31.67
N ILE A 129 33.64 -5.73 32.57
CA ILE A 129 32.47 -6.50 33.01
C ILE A 129 31.41 -5.60 33.65
N GLN A 130 31.80 -4.64 34.51
CA GLN A 130 30.86 -3.70 35.12
C GLN A 130 30.20 -2.77 34.08
N LYS A 131 30.95 -2.31 33.06
CA LYS A 131 30.38 -1.53 31.94
C LYS A 131 29.39 -2.36 31.13
N LEU A 132 29.72 -3.62 30.84
CA LEU A 132 28.85 -4.54 30.11
C LEU A 132 27.59 -4.84 30.93
N GLN A 133 27.69 -5.08 32.24
CA GLN A 133 26.54 -5.24 33.13
C GLN A 133 25.65 -4.00 33.17
N LYS A 134 26.24 -2.79 33.19
CA LYS A 134 25.47 -1.54 33.14
C LYS A 134 24.73 -1.41 31.80
N ARG A 135 25.40 -1.65 30.67
CA ARG A 135 24.77 -1.66 29.32
C ARG A 135 23.68 -2.73 29.23
N LEU A 136 23.89 -3.91 29.80
CA LEU A 136 22.93 -5.01 29.85
C LEU A 136 21.68 -4.64 30.66
N SER A 137 21.87 -4.02 31.83
CA SER A 137 20.77 -3.51 32.68
C SER A 137 19.97 -2.37 32.04
N GLN A 138 20.59 -1.62 31.12
CA GLN A 138 19.90 -0.59 30.33
C GLN A 138 19.12 -1.21 29.17
N ALA A 139 19.68 -2.22 28.50
CA ALA A 139 19.02 -2.95 27.43
C ALA A 139 17.85 -3.83 27.92
N SER A 140 17.91 -4.34 29.15
CA SER A 140 16.87 -5.21 29.73
C SER A 140 15.64 -4.47 30.27
N LYS A 141 15.70 -3.14 30.44
CA LYS A 141 14.55 -2.32 30.85
C LYS A 141 13.65 -2.05 29.64
N PHE A 142 12.95 -3.08 29.19
CA PHE A 142 11.96 -3.00 28.12
C PHE A 142 10.84 -2.01 28.49
N LYS A 143 10.75 -0.87 27.82
CA LYS A 143 9.62 0.06 27.88
C LYS A 143 9.39 0.68 26.51
N TYR A 144 8.49 0.08 25.73
CA TYR A 144 7.98 0.73 24.53
C TYR A 144 7.03 1.86 24.92
N ASN A 145 7.29 3.08 24.43
CA ASN A 145 6.37 4.21 24.59
C ASN A 145 5.51 4.30 23.34
N THR A 146 4.18 4.15 23.48
CA THR A 146 3.22 4.24 22.37
C THR A 146 3.19 5.63 21.75
N ASP A 147 3.55 6.65 22.53
CA ASP A 147 3.89 7.98 22.02
C ASP A 147 5.34 7.96 21.52
N GLY A 148 5.54 7.46 20.30
CA GLY A 148 6.82 7.59 19.60
C GLY A 148 7.30 9.06 19.60
N PRO A 149 8.59 9.34 19.32
CA PRO A 149 9.06 10.70 19.19
C PRO A 149 8.12 11.45 18.24
N LYS A 150 7.58 12.60 18.68
CA LYS A 150 6.80 13.53 17.88
C LYS A 150 7.69 14.10 16.77
N ASN A 151 8.14 13.27 15.84
CA ASN A 151 8.67 13.71 14.58
C ASN A 151 7.50 14.40 13.92
N LYS A 152 7.61 15.72 13.76
CA LYS A 152 6.64 16.56 13.06
C LYS A 152 6.29 15.82 11.78
N LYS A 153 5.06 15.29 11.69
CA LYS A 153 4.53 14.62 10.51
C LYS A 153 4.84 15.53 9.33
N GLN A 154 5.81 15.16 8.50
CA GLN A 154 5.90 15.77 7.18
C GLN A 154 4.62 15.34 6.50
N VAL A 155 3.72 16.29 6.27
CA VAL A 155 2.51 16.07 5.50
C VAL A 155 2.97 15.44 4.19
N ALA A 156 2.54 14.20 3.96
CA ALA A 156 2.81 13.48 2.73
C ALA A 156 2.40 14.40 1.58
N GLU A 157 3.35 14.75 0.73
CA GLU A 157 3.03 15.29 -0.58
C GLU A 157 2.15 14.21 -1.25
N ASN A 158 1.03 14.57 -1.89
CA ASN A 158 0.09 13.61 -2.52
C ASN A 158 0.76 12.91 -3.71
N VAL A 159 1.76 12.08 -3.44
CA VAL A 159 2.57 11.41 -4.42
C VAL A 159 2.12 9.97 -4.48
N ASP A 160 1.82 9.51 -5.69
CA ASP A 160 1.38 8.15 -5.91
C ASP A 160 2.54 7.15 -5.70
N TYR A 161 2.38 6.24 -4.74
CA TYR A 161 3.39 5.21 -4.42
C TYR A 161 3.68 4.30 -5.63
N LEU A 162 2.70 4.07 -6.51
CA LEU A 162 2.87 3.28 -7.73
C LEU A 162 3.85 3.96 -8.69
N LEU A 163 3.71 5.27 -8.87
CA LEU A 163 4.64 6.06 -9.68
C LEU A 163 6.04 6.07 -9.04
N LEU A 164 6.13 6.30 -7.72
CA LEU A 164 7.41 6.28 -7.02
C LEU A 164 8.12 4.93 -7.13
N ASN A 165 7.39 3.82 -7.03
CA ASN A 165 7.96 2.49 -7.18
C ASN A 165 8.51 2.29 -8.60
N ARG A 166 7.77 2.69 -9.64
CA ARG A 166 8.23 2.63 -11.03
C ARG A 166 9.48 3.48 -11.27
N LEU A 167 9.50 4.71 -10.74
CA LEU A 167 10.67 5.58 -10.81
C LEU A 167 11.87 4.95 -10.09
N LYS A 168 11.67 4.40 -8.89
CA LYS A 168 12.70 3.70 -8.13
C LYS A 168 13.27 2.52 -8.93
N SER A 169 12.42 1.65 -9.47
CA SER A 169 12.84 0.51 -10.28
C SER A 169 13.66 0.94 -11.49
N ALA A 170 13.22 1.98 -12.23
CA ALA A 170 13.97 2.50 -13.37
C ALA A 170 15.37 3.00 -12.96
N VAL A 171 15.48 3.78 -11.88
CA VAL A 171 16.76 4.27 -11.37
C VAL A 171 17.67 3.12 -10.90
N VAL A 172 17.11 2.07 -10.28
CA VAL A 172 17.88 0.89 -9.85
C VAL A 172 18.52 0.19 -11.07
N GLU A 173 17.76 0.04 -12.16
CA GLU A 173 18.20 -0.60 -13.41
C GLU A 173 19.00 0.32 -14.35
N ASP A 174 19.46 1.49 -13.87
CA ASP A 174 20.23 2.47 -14.65
C ASP A 174 19.49 3.02 -15.90
N ASP A 175 18.15 2.99 -15.87
CA ASP A 175 17.28 3.71 -16.80
C ASP A 175 16.88 5.06 -16.23
N PHE A 176 17.65 6.09 -16.57
CA PHE A 176 17.42 7.46 -16.12
C PHE A 176 16.43 8.24 -17.00
N ASN A 177 15.81 7.62 -18.01
CA ASN A 177 14.75 8.26 -18.81
C ASN A 177 13.41 8.28 -18.03
N LEU A 178 13.42 8.97 -16.90
CA LEU A 178 12.28 9.05 -15.98
C LEU A 178 11.08 9.79 -16.59
N GLN A 179 11.31 10.63 -17.60
CA GLN A 179 10.23 11.26 -18.37
C GLN A 179 9.41 10.21 -19.13
N LYS A 180 10.06 9.21 -19.73
CA LYS A 180 9.38 8.09 -20.38
C LYS A 180 8.58 7.28 -19.35
N VAL A 181 9.19 6.94 -18.22
CA VAL A 181 8.51 6.21 -17.11
C VAL A 181 7.25 6.95 -16.64
N LEU A 182 7.34 8.28 -16.48
CA LEU A 182 6.21 9.13 -16.11
C LEU A 182 5.10 9.10 -17.18
N THR A 183 5.49 9.22 -18.45
CA THR A 183 4.56 9.22 -19.59
C THR A 183 3.86 7.86 -19.72
N ASP A 184 4.60 6.76 -19.58
CA ASP A 184 4.07 5.39 -19.63
C ASP A 184 3.10 5.13 -18.47
N TYR A 185 3.40 5.65 -17.27
CA TYR A 185 2.51 5.56 -16.11
C TYR A 185 1.17 6.28 -16.34
N TYR A 186 1.19 7.47 -16.93
CA TYR A 186 -0.02 8.25 -17.25
C TYR A 186 -0.65 7.93 -18.61
N SER A 187 -0.13 6.94 -19.35
CA SER A 187 -0.63 6.57 -20.68
C SER A 187 -2.11 6.17 -20.69
N GLY A 188 -2.61 5.63 -19.58
CA GLY A 188 -4.03 5.29 -19.39
C GLY A 188 -4.97 6.47 -19.56
N LEU A 189 -4.52 7.70 -19.29
CA LEU A 189 -5.31 8.93 -19.47
C LEU A 189 -5.79 9.14 -20.90
N LYS A 190 -5.19 8.47 -21.91
CA LYS A 190 -5.68 8.52 -23.30
C LYS A 190 -7.08 7.93 -23.46
N ASN A 191 -7.43 6.95 -22.63
CA ASN A 191 -8.65 6.14 -22.78
C ASN A 191 -9.74 6.51 -21.76
N ILE A 192 -9.49 7.49 -20.88
CA ILE A 192 -10.43 7.91 -19.85
C ILE A 192 -11.29 9.07 -20.39
N SER A 193 -12.61 8.90 -20.31
CA SER A 193 -13.58 9.92 -20.74
C SER A 193 -14.45 10.45 -19.61
N LYS A 194 -14.46 9.80 -18.43
CA LYS A 194 -15.26 10.20 -17.26
C LYS A 194 -14.40 10.46 -16.04
N ILE A 195 -14.81 11.40 -15.19
CA ILE A 195 -14.12 11.70 -13.92
C ILE A 195 -14.15 10.49 -12.97
N GLU A 196 -15.22 9.69 -12.99
CA GLU A 196 -15.32 8.47 -12.16
C GLU A 196 -14.21 7.47 -12.49
N ASP A 197 -13.96 7.21 -13.78
CA ASP A 197 -12.91 6.32 -14.24
C ASP A 197 -11.51 6.88 -13.93
N LEU A 198 -11.34 8.22 -14.04
CA LEU A 198 -10.13 8.92 -13.64
C LEU A 198 -9.82 8.71 -12.16
N ASN A 199 -10.81 8.96 -11.30
CA ASN A 199 -10.65 8.82 -9.84
C ASN A 199 -10.41 7.36 -9.44
N LYS A 200 -10.95 6.39 -10.18
CA LYS A 200 -10.69 4.97 -9.95
C LYS A 200 -9.28 4.56 -10.34
N GLN A 201 -8.78 5.04 -11.47
CA GLN A 201 -7.46 4.65 -11.99
C GLN A 201 -6.30 5.45 -11.34
N TYR A 202 -6.54 6.72 -11.02
CA TYR A 202 -5.55 7.65 -10.46
C TYR A 202 -6.13 8.42 -9.25
N PRO A 203 -6.40 7.74 -8.11
CA PRO A 203 -7.12 8.31 -6.97
C PRO A 203 -6.40 9.49 -6.30
N LYS A 204 -5.08 9.61 -6.47
CA LYS A 204 -4.29 10.73 -5.93
C LYS A 204 -4.36 12.00 -6.80
N ILE A 205 -4.96 11.95 -8.00
CA ILE A 205 -5.22 13.15 -8.80
C ILE A 205 -6.55 13.76 -8.34
N LYS A 206 -6.50 14.87 -7.58
CA LYS A 206 -7.73 15.57 -7.21
C LYS A 206 -8.31 16.34 -8.39
N THR A 207 -9.56 16.03 -8.69
CA THR A 207 -10.35 16.68 -9.72
C THR A 207 -11.15 17.85 -9.14
N PRO A 208 -11.41 18.92 -9.92
CA PRO A 208 -12.21 20.04 -9.46
C PRO A 208 -13.67 19.63 -9.23
N THR A 209 -14.33 20.29 -8.28
CA THR A 209 -15.75 20.07 -7.97
C THR A 209 -16.64 20.41 -9.16
N SER A 210 -17.72 19.64 -9.38
CA SER A 210 -18.64 19.86 -10.49
C SER A 210 -19.31 21.24 -10.43
N PRO A 211 -19.61 21.88 -11.57
CA PRO A 211 -20.25 23.19 -11.59
C PRO A 211 -21.64 23.17 -10.96
N LYS A 212 -22.36 22.04 -11.07
CA LYS A 212 -23.65 21.83 -10.41
C LYS A 212 -23.54 21.92 -8.89
N GLU A 213 -22.51 21.29 -8.31
CA GLU A 213 -22.25 21.33 -6.87
C GLU A 213 -21.75 22.69 -6.37
N VAL A 214 -20.87 23.34 -7.14
CA VAL A 214 -20.40 24.69 -6.81
C VAL A 214 -21.55 25.69 -6.78
N ILE A 215 -22.41 25.67 -7.80
CA ILE A 215 -23.60 26.54 -7.87
C ILE A 215 -24.58 26.18 -6.73
N ALA A 216 -24.84 24.90 -6.49
CA ALA A 216 -25.68 24.44 -5.40
C ALA A 216 -25.19 24.95 -4.03
N LYS A 217 -23.88 24.89 -3.76
CA LYS A 217 -23.28 25.43 -2.53
C LYS A 217 -23.44 26.95 -2.43
N LYS A 218 -23.29 27.67 -3.55
CA LYS A 218 -23.50 29.13 -3.58
C LYS A 218 -24.97 29.51 -3.32
N ILE A 219 -25.92 28.70 -3.79
CA ILE A 219 -27.36 28.86 -3.50
C ILE A 219 -27.65 28.53 -2.02
N GLU A 220 -27.15 27.41 -1.51
CA GLU A 220 -27.33 27.04 -0.10
C GLU A 220 -26.76 28.09 0.86
N SER A 221 -25.62 28.69 0.52
CA SER A 221 -24.91 29.62 1.40
C SER A 221 -25.68 30.90 1.77
N VAL A 222 -26.73 31.24 1.00
CA VAL A 222 -27.57 32.42 1.26
C VAL A 222 -28.86 32.08 2.02
N LEU A 223 -29.14 30.80 2.23
CA LEU A 223 -30.29 30.36 3.04
C LEU A 223 -30.03 30.68 4.51
N ASN A 224 -31.06 31.25 5.14
CA ASN A 224 -31.01 31.73 6.52
C ASN A 224 -31.66 30.73 7.48
N ARG A 225 -31.64 31.08 8.77
CA ARG A 225 -32.22 30.25 9.82
C ARG A 225 -33.71 29.96 9.59
N ASP A 226 -34.52 30.97 9.24
CA ASP A 226 -35.97 30.82 8.99
C ASP A 226 -36.25 29.73 7.94
N PHE A 227 -35.45 29.67 6.87
CA PHE A 227 -35.60 28.63 5.85
C PHE A 227 -35.44 27.23 6.45
N TYR A 228 -34.42 27.00 7.28
CA TYR A 228 -34.13 25.69 7.87
C TYR A 228 -35.09 25.32 9.00
N GLU A 229 -35.60 26.30 9.75
CA GLU A 229 -36.67 26.07 10.75
C GLU A 229 -37.97 25.67 10.04
N GLY A 230 -38.36 26.39 8.99
CA GLY A 230 -39.51 26.01 8.16
C GLY A 230 -39.31 24.67 7.45
N LEU A 231 -38.08 24.34 7.03
CA LEU A 231 -37.78 23.02 6.50
C LEU A 231 -38.02 21.92 7.54
N GLY A 232 -37.64 22.16 8.80
CA GLY A 232 -37.84 21.21 9.89
C GLY A 232 -39.30 20.84 10.12
N GLU A 233 -40.22 21.79 9.93
CA GLU A 233 -41.67 21.55 9.98
C GLU A 233 -42.18 20.63 8.84
N HIS A 234 -41.41 20.50 7.76
CA HIS A 234 -41.76 19.73 6.55
C HIS A 234 -40.92 18.46 6.38
N MET A 235 -40.12 18.06 7.38
CA MET A 235 -39.31 16.82 7.36
C MET A 235 -40.11 15.54 7.65
N GLY A 236 -41.44 15.59 7.65
CA GLY A 236 -42.32 14.42 7.82
C GLY A 236 -42.14 13.37 6.73
N SER A 237 -41.80 13.79 5.51
CA SER A 237 -41.41 12.91 4.41
C SER A 237 -40.43 13.61 3.45
N LEU A 238 -39.63 12.82 2.71
CA LEU A 238 -38.71 13.36 1.70
C LEU A 238 -39.43 14.17 0.60
N LYS A 239 -40.68 13.78 0.29
CA LYS A 239 -41.51 14.43 -0.72
C LYS A 239 -41.91 15.83 -0.27
N GLU A 240 -42.46 15.97 0.95
CA GLU A 240 -42.87 17.25 1.52
C GLU A 240 -41.68 18.21 1.69
N ALA A 241 -40.55 17.71 2.19
CA ALA A 241 -39.31 18.48 2.33
C ALA A 241 -38.78 18.98 0.97
N SER A 242 -38.90 18.18 -0.08
CA SER A 242 -38.49 18.56 -1.44
C SER A 242 -39.43 19.58 -2.08
N GLU A 243 -40.74 19.44 -1.84
CA GLU A 243 -41.76 20.40 -2.28
C GLU A 243 -41.58 21.77 -1.61
N TYR A 244 -41.27 21.79 -0.30
CA TYR A 244 -40.94 23.03 0.42
C TYR A 244 -39.73 23.75 -0.19
N CYS A 245 -38.66 23.00 -0.53
CA CYS A 245 -37.46 23.55 -1.17
C CYS A 245 -37.71 24.17 -2.56
N LEU A 246 -38.77 23.76 -3.27
CA LEU A 246 -38.99 24.11 -4.67
C LEU A 246 -39.15 25.61 -4.89
N LYS A 247 -40.00 26.27 -4.11
CA LYS A 247 -40.31 27.70 -4.30
C LYS A 247 -39.11 28.61 -3.96
N PRO A 248 -38.44 28.46 -2.79
CA PRO A 248 -37.26 29.27 -2.47
C PRO A 248 -36.11 29.10 -3.47
N ILE A 249 -35.81 27.85 -3.86
CA ILE A 249 -34.72 27.59 -4.82
C ILE A 249 -35.08 28.13 -6.21
N SER A 250 -36.33 27.97 -6.66
CA SER A 250 -36.78 28.50 -7.95
C SER A 250 -36.61 30.02 -8.03
N GLY A 251 -36.94 30.74 -6.96
CA GLY A 251 -36.74 32.19 -6.88
C GLY A 251 -35.26 32.58 -7.04
N LEU A 252 -34.38 31.94 -6.28
CA LEU A 252 -32.93 32.19 -6.36
C LEU A 252 -32.35 31.86 -7.73
N VAL A 253 -32.79 30.77 -8.36
CA VAL A 253 -32.35 30.39 -9.71
C VAL A 253 -32.87 31.37 -10.76
N TYR A 254 -34.10 31.85 -10.62
CA TYR A 254 -34.66 32.86 -11.53
C TYR A 254 -33.87 34.17 -11.46
N ASP A 255 -33.49 34.63 -10.26
CA ASP A 255 -32.66 35.83 -10.09
C ASP A 255 -31.28 35.66 -10.76
N ILE A 256 -30.66 34.49 -10.61
CA ILE A 256 -29.40 34.16 -11.31
C ILE A 256 -29.62 34.21 -12.83
N ALA A 257 -30.68 33.58 -13.32
CA ALA A 257 -31.00 33.51 -14.74
C ALA A 257 -31.20 34.89 -15.36
N GLN A 258 -31.95 35.77 -14.69
CA GLN A 258 -32.16 37.16 -15.12
C GLN A 258 -30.85 37.95 -15.13
N LYS A 259 -30.04 37.84 -14.07
CA LYS A 259 -28.74 38.54 -13.96
C LYS A 259 -27.79 38.18 -15.11
N TYR A 260 -27.74 36.90 -15.50
CA TYR A 260 -26.81 36.40 -16.51
C TYR A 260 -27.44 36.22 -17.90
N LYS A 261 -28.72 36.55 -18.08
CA LYS A 261 -29.49 36.38 -19.33
C LYS A 261 -29.42 34.95 -19.88
N VAL A 262 -29.63 33.97 -19.00
CA VAL A 262 -29.71 32.54 -19.36
C VAL A 262 -31.13 32.01 -19.13
N ASP A 263 -31.48 30.88 -19.76
CA ASP A 263 -32.80 30.27 -19.58
C ASP A 263 -32.94 29.69 -18.14
N PRO A 264 -33.93 30.14 -17.35
CA PRO A 264 -34.13 29.65 -15.99
C PRO A 264 -34.52 28.17 -15.92
N ILE A 265 -35.19 27.62 -16.93
CA ILE A 265 -35.73 26.25 -16.86
C ILE A 265 -34.60 25.20 -16.92
N PRO A 266 -33.70 25.19 -17.92
CA PRO A 266 -32.55 24.29 -17.96
C PRO A 266 -31.61 24.49 -16.77
N LEU A 267 -31.39 25.75 -16.35
CA LEU A 267 -30.55 26.06 -15.20
C LEU A 267 -31.13 25.42 -13.92
N PHE A 268 -32.42 25.60 -13.67
CA PHE A 268 -33.10 25.01 -12.51
C PHE A 268 -33.02 23.49 -12.53
N LYS A 269 -33.34 22.84 -13.66
CA LYS A 269 -33.25 21.38 -13.81
C LYS A 269 -31.84 20.86 -13.51
N ALA A 270 -30.80 21.59 -13.89
CA ALA A 270 -29.41 21.18 -13.69
C ALA A 270 -28.95 21.30 -12.23
N VAL A 271 -29.39 22.32 -11.49
CA VAL A 271 -28.84 22.63 -10.14
C VAL A 271 -29.76 22.22 -8.99
N PHE A 272 -31.07 22.09 -9.21
CA PHE A 272 -32.04 21.80 -8.16
C PHE A 272 -31.73 20.50 -7.39
N PRO A 273 -31.49 19.34 -8.05
CA PRO A 273 -31.21 18.09 -7.33
C PRO A 273 -29.99 18.21 -6.41
N HIS A 274 -28.93 18.87 -6.88
CA HIS A 274 -27.69 19.07 -6.12
C HIS A 274 -27.86 20.08 -4.97
N THR A 275 -28.67 21.12 -5.18
CA THR A 275 -28.99 22.13 -4.16
C THR A 275 -29.80 21.50 -3.03
N THR A 276 -30.83 20.74 -3.35
CA THR A 276 -31.66 20.02 -2.37
C THR A 276 -30.83 19.03 -1.56
N ALA A 277 -29.93 18.27 -2.21
CA ALA A 277 -29.01 17.37 -1.50
C ALA A 277 -28.12 18.12 -0.50
N LYS A 278 -27.54 19.28 -0.89
CA LYS A 278 -26.71 20.10 0.00
C LYS A 278 -27.49 20.70 1.17
N ILE A 279 -28.75 21.08 0.94
CA ILE A 279 -29.64 21.57 1.98
C ILE A 279 -29.91 20.47 3.02
N PHE A 280 -30.22 19.25 2.58
CA PHE A 280 -30.48 18.13 3.48
C PHE A 280 -29.22 17.70 4.25
N GLU A 281 -28.05 17.68 3.59
CA GLU A 281 -26.76 17.46 4.25
C GLU A 281 -26.53 18.49 5.37
N ARG A 282 -26.75 19.78 5.06
CA ARG A 282 -26.65 20.85 6.05
C ARG A 282 -27.66 20.67 7.19
N TYR A 283 -28.91 20.36 6.88
CA TYR A 283 -29.95 20.12 7.89
C TYR A 283 -29.58 18.96 8.84
N GLY A 284 -29.05 17.85 8.32
CA GLY A 284 -28.55 16.75 9.16
C GLY A 284 -27.44 17.19 10.12
N SER A 285 -26.52 18.05 9.66
CA SER A 285 -25.48 18.62 10.54
C SER A 285 -26.05 19.57 11.61
N ILE A 286 -27.12 20.28 11.30
CA ILE A 286 -27.80 21.19 12.24
C ILE A 286 -28.58 20.40 13.29
N ALA A 287 -29.24 19.30 12.92
CA ALA A 287 -29.97 18.45 13.85
C ALA A 287 -29.08 17.89 14.97
N THR A 288 -27.77 17.76 14.71
CA THR A 288 -26.78 17.28 15.69
C THR A 288 -26.07 18.41 16.45
N SER A 289 -25.86 19.57 15.84
CA SER A 289 -25.06 20.68 16.42
C SER A 289 -25.87 21.91 16.89
N GLY A 290 -27.17 21.96 16.57
CA GLY A 290 -28.08 23.07 16.89
C GLY A 290 -28.15 24.17 15.83
N MET A 291 -29.29 24.86 15.78
CA MET A 291 -29.61 25.96 14.83
C MET A 291 -28.76 27.23 15.00
N SER A 292 -28.03 27.37 16.11
CA SER A 292 -27.15 28.51 16.39
C SER A 292 -25.98 28.64 15.40
N SER A 293 -25.68 27.57 14.66
CA SER A 293 -24.67 27.54 13.60
C SER A 293 -25.11 28.22 12.29
N ILE A 294 -26.37 28.67 12.19
CA ILE A 294 -26.93 29.36 11.03
C ILE A 294 -27.27 30.81 11.41
N PRO A 295 -26.77 31.81 10.67
CA PRO A 295 -27.15 33.20 10.89
C PRO A 295 -28.64 33.43 10.60
N GLU A 296 -29.32 34.16 11.49
CA GLU A 296 -30.66 34.72 11.24
C GLU A 296 -30.65 35.70 10.06
N VAL A 297 -29.56 36.46 9.92
CA VAL A 297 -29.31 37.35 8.78
C VAL A 297 -27.98 37.01 8.12
N ARG A 298 -28.03 36.68 6.83
CA ARG A 298 -26.82 36.48 6.01
C ARG A 298 -26.29 37.83 5.51
N LYS A 299 -24.96 38.02 5.60
CA LYS A 299 -24.26 39.16 5.00
C LYS A 299 -24.40 39.19 3.47
N ILE A 300 -24.46 38.01 2.86
CA ILE A 300 -24.66 37.81 1.43
C ILE A 300 -26.10 37.32 1.24
N LYS A 301 -26.93 38.13 0.57
CA LYS A 301 -28.36 37.82 0.36
C LYS A 301 -28.65 37.21 -1.01
N THR A 302 -27.71 37.28 -1.93
CA THR A 302 -27.84 36.76 -3.30
C THR A 302 -26.71 35.76 -3.59
N PRO A 303 -27.01 34.61 -4.22
CA PRO A 303 -25.99 33.61 -4.56
C PRO A 303 -24.85 34.24 -5.37
N GLN A 304 -23.59 34.01 -4.98
CA GLN A 304 -22.40 34.55 -5.64
C GLN A 304 -21.98 33.69 -6.85
N VAL A 305 -22.94 33.33 -7.70
CA VAL A 305 -22.70 32.61 -8.96
C VAL A 305 -21.95 33.52 -9.92
N SER A 306 -20.92 32.99 -10.59
CA SER A 306 -20.06 33.71 -11.53
C SER A 306 -20.38 33.36 -12.99
N HIS A 307 -19.89 34.16 -13.96
CA HIS A 307 -20.02 33.82 -15.38
C HIS A 307 -19.27 32.53 -15.73
N LEU A 308 -18.14 32.27 -15.06
CA LEU A 308 -17.36 31.04 -15.21
C LEU A 308 -18.16 29.81 -14.76
N ASP A 309 -18.93 29.92 -13.66
CA ASP A 309 -19.74 28.80 -13.16
C ASP A 309 -20.77 28.37 -14.21
N LEU A 310 -21.44 29.33 -14.85
CA LEU A 310 -22.44 29.08 -15.89
C LEU A 310 -21.80 28.57 -17.18
N LYS A 311 -20.63 29.10 -17.55
CA LYS A 311 -19.84 28.63 -18.71
C LYS A 311 -19.44 27.16 -18.53
N LEU A 312 -18.91 26.79 -17.36
CA LEU A 312 -18.56 25.40 -17.04
C LEU A 312 -19.79 24.49 -16.91
N LEU A 313 -20.94 25.00 -16.46
CA LEU A 313 -22.19 24.25 -16.42
C LEU A 313 -22.72 23.91 -17.83
N SER A 314 -22.41 24.75 -18.82
CA SER A 314 -22.90 24.60 -20.20
C SER A 314 -22.09 23.64 -21.07
N ILE A 315 -20.95 23.16 -20.60
CA ILE A 315 -20.07 22.22 -21.33
C ILE A 315 -20.13 20.82 -20.73
N ASP A 316 -19.57 19.85 -21.46
CA ASP A 316 -19.27 18.53 -20.91
C ASP A 316 -18.12 18.63 -19.89
N PHE A 317 -18.47 18.64 -18.61
CA PHE A 317 -17.52 18.82 -17.53
C PHE A 317 -16.56 17.62 -17.38
N ASP A 318 -17.00 16.41 -17.71
CA ASP A 318 -16.14 15.22 -17.68
C ASP A 318 -15.02 15.36 -18.72
N ASP A 319 -15.37 15.74 -19.95
CA ASP A 319 -14.41 16.00 -21.02
C ASP A 319 -13.47 17.17 -20.69
N PHE A 320 -14.00 18.25 -20.11
CA PHE A 320 -13.19 19.38 -19.64
C PHE A 320 -12.11 18.96 -18.63
N VAL A 321 -12.49 18.19 -17.61
CA VAL A 321 -11.55 17.74 -16.58
C VAL A 321 -10.56 16.72 -17.13
N THR A 322 -11.04 15.67 -17.82
CA THR A 322 -10.20 14.58 -18.31
C THR A 322 -9.20 15.07 -19.37
N SER A 323 -9.62 15.94 -20.30
CA SER A 323 -8.72 16.53 -21.30
C SER A 323 -7.65 17.45 -20.66
N THR A 324 -8.02 18.24 -19.65
CA THR A 324 -7.08 19.10 -18.91
C THR A 324 -6.06 18.27 -18.14
N VAL A 325 -6.51 17.22 -17.45
CA VAL A 325 -5.63 16.29 -16.71
C VAL A 325 -4.69 15.57 -17.67
N ARG A 326 -5.17 15.10 -18.83
CA ARG A 326 -4.33 14.50 -19.88
C ARG A 326 -3.25 15.46 -20.37
N LYS A 327 -3.61 16.69 -20.73
CA LYS A 327 -2.64 17.71 -21.16
C LYS A 327 -1.59 18.01 -20.08
N HIS A 328 -2.00 18.06 -18.80
CA HIS A 328 -1.09 18.38 -17.71
C HIS A 328 -0.15 17.23 -17.30
N TYR A 329 -0.71 16.03 -17.07
CA TYR A 329 0.01 14.90 -16.49
C TYR A 329 0.64 13.99 -17.56
N PHE A 330 -0.03 13.76 -18.69
CA PHE A 330 0.46 12.88 -19.74
C PHE A 330 1.28 13.65 -20.80
N GLU A 331 0.78 14.78 -21.29
CA GLU A 331 1.49 15.58 -22.31
C GLU A 331 2.54 16.54 -21.72
N GLY A 332 2.58 16.69 -20.39
CA GLY A 332 3.58 17.48 -19.68
C GLY A 332 3.40 19.01 -19.78
N GLN A 333 2.25 19.50 -20.27
CA GLN A 333 1.98 20.93 -20.39
C GLN A 333 1.86 21.57 -19.01
N LYS A 334 2.36 22.82 -18.83
CA LYS A 334 2.12 23.54 -17.58
C LYS A 334 0.63 23.85 -17.48
N LEU A 335 0.04 23.63 -16.31
CA LEU A 335 -1.39 23.82 -16.09
C LEU A 335 -1.90 25.22 -16.52
N ASN A 336 -1.09 26.27 -16.29
CA ASN A 336 -1.44 27.63 -16.67
C ASN A 336 -1.39 27.91 -18.19
N GLU A 337 -0.71 27.06 -18.95
CA GLU A 337 -0.58 27.14 -20.41
C GLU A 337 -1.68 26.31 -21.12
N VAL A 338 -2.44 25.50 -20.38
CA VAL A 338 -3.51 24.69 -20.92
C VAL A 338 -4.73 25.58 -21.26
N ILE A 339 -5.21 25.43 -22.49
CA ILE A 339 -6.46 26.00 -22.97
C ILE A 339 -7.39 24.84 -23.36
N TYR A 340 -8.59 24.84 -22.80
CA TYR A 340 -9.66 23.94 -23.22
C TYR A 340 -10.43 24.58 -24.38
N GLU A 341 -10.59 23.86 -25.49
CA GLU A 341 -11.33 24.31 -26.66
C GLU A 341 -12.22 23.18 -27.17
N LYS A 342 -13.54 23.39 -27.12
CA LYS A 342 -14.54 22.46 -27.68
C LYS A 342 -15.82 23.21 -27.98
N ASP A 343 -16.48 22.86 -29.09
CA ASP A 343 -17.77 23.43 -29.50
C ASP A 343 -17.82 24.97 -29.49
N GLY A 344 -16.72 25.61 -29.89
CA GLY A 344 -16.59 27.08 -29.92
C GLY A 344 -16.39 27.75 -28.56
N VAL A 345 -16.31 26.97 -27.47
CA VAL A 345 -16.02 27.45 -26.11
C VAL A 345 -14.53 27.31 -25.84
N SER A 346 -13.86 28.42 -25.54
CA SER A 346 -12.45 28.46 -25.11
C SER A 346 -12.35 28.86 -23.63
N ILE A 347 -11.68 28.04 -22.81
CA ILE A 347 -11.46 28.29 -21.38
C ILE A 347 -9.96 28.13 -21.07
N PRO A 348 -9.23 29.24 -20.87
CA PRO A 348 -7.86 29.21 -20.37
C PRO A 348 -7.84 28.78 -18.90
N LEU A 349 -7.03 27.77 -18.55
CA LEU A 349 -6.93 27.30 -17.16
C LEU A 349 -6.36 28.35 -16.20
N LEU A 350 -5.64 29.35 -16.74
CA LEU A 350 -5.18 30.51 -15.99
C LEU A 350 -6.34 31.28 -15.31
N GLU A 351 -7.53 31.31 -15.93
CA GLU A 351 -8.72 31.96 -15.39
C GLU A 351 -9.24 31.27 -14.12
N LEU A 352 -8.93 29.98 -13.93
CA LEU A 352 -9.40 29.21 -12.78
C LEU A 352 -8.57 29.41 -11.51
N ARG A 353 -7.43 30.11 -11.59
CA ARG A 353 -6.44 30.22 -10.49
C ARG A 353 -7.06 30.70 -9.16
N ASN A 354 -8.03 31.61 -9.25
CA ASN A 354 -8.73 32.19 -8.09
C ASN A 354 -10.19 31.73 -7.98
N SER A 355 -10.56 30.63 -8.67
CA SER A 355 -11.93 30.09 -8.69
C SER A 355 -12.11 28.91 -7.71
N ASP A 356 -13.34 28.42 -7.63
CA ASP A 356 -13.71 27.19 -6.91
C ASP A 356 -13.27 25.91 -7.66
N TYR A 357 -12.84 26.02 -8.93
CA TYR A 357 -12.51 24.91 -9.83
C TYR A 357 -10.98 24.67 -9.91
N LYS A 358 -10.36 24.33 -8.78
CA LYS A 358 -8.90 24.16 -8.71
C LYS A 358 -8.48 22.74 -9.11
N PHE A 359 -7.63 22.65 -10.12
CA PHE A 359 -6.89 21.43 -10.43
C PHE A 359 -5.67 21.29 -9.51
N GLU A 360 -5.42 20.08 -9.06
CA GLU A 360 -4.16 19.76 -8.41
C GLU A 360 -3.02 19.75 -9.44
N LYS A 361 -1.84 20.25 -9.03
CA LYS A 361 -0.64 20.23 -9.85
C LYS A 361 0.10 18.93 -9.60
N MET A 362 0.78 18.42 -10.63
CA MET A 362 1.72 17.32 -10.44
C MET A 362 2.75 17.67 -9.34
N PRO A 363 2.98 16.78 -8.36
CA PRO A 363 3.89 17.02 -7.24
C PRO A 363 5.26 17.55 -7.66
N GLU A 364 5.78 18.50 -6.89
CA GLU A 364 7.05 19.17 -7.23
C GLU A 364 8.23 18.21 -7.08
N LYS A 365 8.20 17.30 -6.10
CA LYS A 365 9.23 16.26 -5.97
C LYS A 365 9.29 15.32 -7.17
N VAL A 366 8.15 14.90 -7.72
CA VAL A 366 8.12 14.07 -8.95
C VAL A 366 8.78 14.81 -10.11
N ARG A 367 8.46 16.11 -10.30
CA ARG A 367 9.14 16.94 -11.31
C ARG A 367 10.64 17.04 -11.07
N ALA A 368 11.06 17.16 -9.81
CA ALA A 368 12.48 17.25 -9.44
C ALA A 368 13.22 15.92 -9.73
N PHE A 369 12.58 14.78 -9.48
CA PHE A 369 13.13 13.46 -9.81
C PHE A 369 13.34 13.32 -11.31
N VAL A 370 12.34 13.66 -12.12
CA VAL A 370 12.46 13.63 -13.59
C VAL A 370 13.61 14.51 -14.07
N LYS A 371 13.73 15.76 -13.58
CA LYS A 371 14.85 16.64 -13.92
C LYS A 371 16.20 16.07 -13.51
N THR A 372 16.27 15.41 -12.35
CA THR A 372 17.51 14.75 -11.89
C THR A 372 17.84 13.56 -12.79
N GLY A 373 16.82 12.81 -13.21
CA GLY A 373 16.93 11.75 -14.20
C GLY A 373 17.47 12.25 -15.53
N GLU A 374 16.99 13.38 -16.05
CA GLU A 374 17.53 13.99 -17.29
C GLU A 374 19.02 14.34 -17.17
N VAL A 375 19.44 14.88 -16.03
CA VAL A 375 20.86 15.18 -15.77
C VAL A 375 21.70 13.91 -15.72
N LEU A 376 21.20 12.85 -15.07
CA LEU A 376 21.86 11.54 -15.00
C LEU A 376 21.90 10.86 -16.38
N ASP A 377 20.83 10.91 -17.15
CA ASP A 377 20.73 10.37 -18.51
C ASP A 377 21.72 11.07 -19.46
N TYR A 378 21.87 12.40 -19.34
CA TYR A 378 22.89 13.15 -20.08
C TYR A 378 24.31 12.71 -19.68
N ALA A 379 24.58 12.59 -18.38
CA ALA A 379 25.88 12.14 -17.89
C ALA A 379 26.22 10.70 -18.29
N GLN A 380 25.21 9.81 -18.38
CA GLN A 380 25.36 8.43 -18.85
C GLN A 380 25.73 8.34 -20.34
N LYS A 381 25.56 9.43 -21.10
CA LYS A 381 25.80 9.52 -22.54
C LYS A 381 26.96 10.45 -22.91
N ASP A 382 27.73 10.90 -21.92
CA ASP A 382 28.88 11.79 -22.09
C ASP A 382 30.12 11.03 -22.60
N TYR A 383 29.96 10.34 -23.74
CA TYR A 383 30.97 9.47 -24.35
C TYR A 383 32.30 10.17 -24.63
N ASP A 384 32.25 11.48 -24.86
CA ASP A 384 33.43 12.29 -25.15
C ASP A 384 34.38 12.40 -23.93
N ASN A 385 33.89 12.07 -22.72
CA ASN A 385 34.66 12.09 -21.47
C ASN A 385 34.79 10.71 -20.81
N PHE A 386 34.43 9.64 -21.52
CA PHE A 386 34.50 8.27 -21.01
C PHE A 386 35.95 7.77 -20.95
N ASP A 387 36.26 7.03 -19.89
CA ASP A 387 37.41 6.13 -19.86
C ASP A 387 37.05 4.73 -20.42
N VAL A 388 38.07 3.88 -20.60
CA VAL A 388 37.90 2.52 -21.13
C VAL A 388 36.92 1.69 -20.31
N ASN A 389 36.94 1.80 -18.97
CA ASN A 389 36.03 1.05 -18.12
C ASN A 389 34.59 1.52 -18.29
N GLN A 390 34.37 2.83 -18.49
CA GLN A 390 33.05 3.40 -18.77
C GLN A 390 32.51 2.93 -20.12
N PHE A 391 33.36 2.87 -21.15
CA PHE A 391 32.98 2.31 -22.45
C PHE A 391 32.59 0.83 -22.35
N ARG A 392 33.40 0.00 -21.69
CA ARG A 392 33.09 -1.43 -21.47
C ARG A 392 31.79 -1.63 -20.73
N LYS A 393 31.56 -0.87 -19.65
CA LYS A 393 30.28 -0.91 -18.91
C LYS A 393 29.09 -0.56 -19.81
N ARG A 394 29.25 0.40 -20.73
CA ARG A 394 28.19 0.79 -21.66
C ARG A 394 27.92 -0.28 -22.72
N LEU A 395 28.96 -0.89 -23.26
CA LEU A 395 28.85 -2.01 -24.20
C LEU A 395 28.16 -3.20 -23.53
N ASP A 396 28.55 -3.56 -22.31
CA ASP A 396 27.91 -4.63 -21.53
C ASP A 396 26.44 -4.33 -21.22
N PHE A 397 26.10 -3.07 -20.90
CA PHE A 397 24.70 -2.65 -20.74
C PHE A 397 23.85 -2.94 -21.99
N PHE A 398 24.36 -2.60 -23.19
CA PHE A 398 23.63 -2.86 -24.43
C PHE A 398 23.65 -4.34 -24.84
N ALA A 399 24.75 -5.05 -24.57
CA ALA A 399 24.89 -6.48 -24.84
C ALA A 399 23.82 -7.29 -24.10
N ASN A 400 23.56 -6.96 -22.84
CA ASN A 400 22.59 -7.67 -21.99
C ASN A 400 21.17 -7.08 -22.06
N GLY A 401 20.94 -6.06 -22.90
CA GLY A 401 19.63 -5.44 -23.11
C GLY A 401 18.99 -5.87 -24.44
N GLY A 402 17.74 -5.47 -24.66
CA GLY A 402 16.97 -5.88 -25.85
C GLY A 402 17.59 -5.47 -27.21
N VAL A 403 18.51 -4.51 -27.23
CA VAL A 403 19.24 -4.13 -28.45
C VAL A 403 20.31 -5.17 -28.82
N GLY A 404 20.91 -5.83 -27.82
CA GLY A 404 21.91 -6.89 -28.01
C GLY A 404 21.33 -8.25 -28.41
N GLU A 405 20.00 -8.39 -28.49
CA GLU A 405 19.35 -9.60 -29.04
C GLU A 405 19.49 -9.66 -30.58
N ASN A 406 19.78 -8.53 -31.23
CA ASN A 406 20.07 -8.50 -32.65
C ASN A 406 21.52 -8.96 -32.92
N GLU A 407 21.67 -10.00 -33.75
CA GLU A 407 22.97 -10.63 -34.01
C GLU A 407 23.99 -9.67 -34.63
N GLU A 408 23.58 -8.78 -35.55
CA GLU A 408 24.50 -7.82 -36.17
C GLU A 408 25.02 -6.80 -35.16
N ILE A 409 24.14 -6.25 -34.32
CA ILE A 409 24.54 -5.32 -33.26
C ILE A 409 25.43 -6.01 -32.23
N LEU A 410 25.07 -7.23 -31.82
CA LEU A 410 25.86 -8.02 -30.85
C LEU A 410 27.27 -8.28 -31.38
N SER A 411 27.37 -8.65 -32.66
CA SER A 411 28.65 -8.86 -33.35
C SER A 411 29.54 -7.62 -33.27
N LYS A 412 28.97 -6.44 -33.52
CA LYS A 412 29.70 -5.16 -33.40
C LYS A 412 30.07 -4.80 -31.96
N ILE A 413 29.20 -5.10 -30.99
CA ILE A 413 29.51 -4.91 -29.56
C ILE A 413 30.74 -5.73 -29.16
N ILE A 414 30.79 -7.00 -29.56
CA ILE A 414 31.92 -7.90 -29.29
C ILE A 414 33.21 -7.35 -29.92
N ASP A 415 33.14 -6.90 -31.17
CA ASP A 415 34.30 -6.33 -31.86
C ASP A 415 34.84 -5.08 -31.16
N PHE A 416 33.96 -4.18 -30.70
CA PHE A 416 34.36 -2.99 -29.95
C PHE A 416 34.89 -3.31 -28.55
N ASP A 417 34.34 -4.30 -27.86
CA ASP A 417 34.84 -4.69 -26.53
C ASP A 417 36.24 -5.32 -26.60
N GLY A 418 36.53 -6.02 -27.70
CA GLY A 418 37.81 -6.67 -27.98
C GLY A 418 38.92 -5.79 -28.56
N CYS A 419 38.70 -4.47 -28.73
CA CYS A 419 39.71 -3.54 -29.25
C CYS A 419 40.60 -2.91 -28.16
N ASP A 420 41.67 -2.23 -28.55
CA ASP A 420 42.59 -1.52 -27.64
C ASP A 420 42.09 -0.10 -27.28
N PHE A 421 40.89 0.29 -27.70
CA PHE A 421 40.30 1.63 -27.45
C PHE A 421 41.22 2.78 -27.89
N THR A 422 41.82 2.65 -29.08
CA THR A 422 42.60 3.75 -29.66
C THR A 422 41.73 5.00 -29.91
N PRO A 423 42.32 6.19 -30.10
CA PRO A 423 41.55 7.40 -30.42
C PRO A 423 40.63 7.25 -31.65
N GLU A 424 41.01 6.40 -32.60
CA GLU A 424 40.19 6.11 -33.78
C GLU A 424 39.06 5.12 -33.46
N ASP A 425 39.36 4.02 -32.74
CA ASP A 425 38.35 3.05 -32.28
C ASP A 425 37.28 3.73 -31.41
N THR A 426 37.69 4.59 -30.48
CA THR A 426 36.78 5.35 -29.59
C THR A 426 35.87 6.32 -30.34
N LYS A 427 36.35 6.91 -31.45
CA LYS A 427 35.52 7.77 -32.31
C LYS A 427 34.39 6.99 -32.98
N PHE A 428 34.67 5.79 -33.51
CA PHE A 428 33.65 4.92 -34.10
C PHE A 428 32.73 4.31 -33.04
N LEU A 429 33.29 3.90 -31.89
CA LEU A 429 32.51 3.42 -30.75
C LEU A 429 31.53 4.49 -30.26
N THR A 430 31.94 5.74 -30.18
CA THR A 430 31.05 6.84 -29.77
C THR A 430 29.89 7.03 -30.74
N LYS A 431 30.14 6.92 -32.06
CA LYS A 431 29.05 6.94 -33.06
C LYS A 431 28.12 5.74 -32.87
N PHE A 432 28.67 4.54 -32.70
CA PHE A 432 27.92 3.32 -32.46
C PHE A 432 27.00 3.43 -31.23
N LEU A 433 27.55 3.82 -30.08
CA LEU A 433 26.78 3.94 -28.83
C LEU A 433 25.67 4.99 -28.91
N ARG A 434 25.89 6.11 -29.64
CA ARG A 434 24.84 7.11 -29.89
C ARG A 434 23.67 6.55 -30.72
N GLU A 435 23.95 5.65 -31.66
CA GLU A 435 22.92 4.95 -32.42
C GLU A 435 22.14 3.97 -31.54
N LEU A 436 22.83 3.19 -30.70
CA LEU A 436 22.15 2.30 -29.74
C LEU A 436 21.28 3.07 -28.74
N ASP A 437 21.73 4.24 -28.30
CA ASP A 437 20.90 5.15 -27.48
C ASP A 437 19.66 5.64 -28.22
N ALA A 438 19.77 5.98 -29.52
CA ALA A 438 18.65 6.40 -30.33
C ALA A 438 17.58 5.30 -30.43
N VAL A 439 18.00 4.04 -30.55
CA VAL A 439 17.12 2.87 -30.48
C VAL A 439 16.50 2.75 -29.08
N ARG A 440 17.30 2.81 -28.02
CA ARG A 440 16.85 2.68 -26.63
C ARG A 440 15.73 3.68 -26.28
N VAL A 441 15.87 4.93 -26.73
CA VAL A 441 14.87 5.98 -26.46
C VAL A 441 13.70 5.98 -27.45
N GLY A 442 13.66 5.04 -28.40
CA GLY A 442 12.59 4.91 -29.39
C GLY A 442 12.60 5.97 -30.50
N LYS A 443 13.74 6.65 -30.72
CA LYS A 443 13.92 7.58 -31.85
C LYS A 443 14.19 6.86 -33.17
N LYS A 444 14.77 5.66 -33.10
CA LYS A 444 15.05 4.79 -34.25
C LYS A 444 14.59 3.37 -33.91
N SER A 445 14.24 2.61 -34.93
CA SER A 445 14.09 1.16 -34.85
C SER A 445 15.46 0.47 -34.90
N ILE A 446 15.50 -0.81 -34.52
CA ILE A 446 16.72 -1.63 -34.65
C ILE A 446 17.17 -1.71 -36.11
N ALA A 447 16.23 -1.87 -37.06
CA ALA A 447 16.53 -1.97 -38.48
C ALA A 447 17.20 -0.70 -39.03
N GLU A 448 16.67 0.48 -38.70
CA GLU A 448 17.26 1.77 -39.12
C GLU A 448 18.65 1.99 -38.53
N ALA A 449 18.89 1.53 -37.29
CA ALA A 449 20.21 1.61 -36.69
C ALA A 449 21.21 0.68 -37.38
N VAL A 450 20.80 -0.56 -37.68
CA VAL A 450 21.62 -1.55 -38.40
C VAL A 450 21.98 -1.05 -39.80
N GLU A 451 21.01 -0.52 -40.55
CA GLU A 451 21.23 0.06 -41.88
C GLU A 451 22.30 1.17 -41.82
N TYR A 452 22.13 2.13 -40.90
CA TYR A 452 23.10 3.21 -40.70
C TYR A 452 24.50 2.71 -40.28
N ILE A 453 24.57 1.72 -39.39
CA ILE A 453 25.84 1.11 -38.95
C ILE A 453 26.58 0.49 -40.13
N ASN A 454 25.85 -0.18 -41.03
CA ASN A 454 26.41 -0.84 -42.20
C ASN A 454 26.81 0.18 -43.28
N GLU A 455 25.95 1.15 -43.59
CA GLU A 455 26.25 2.21 -44.57
C GLU A 455 27.46 3.06 -44.19
N GLN A 456 27.62 3.34 -42.89
CA GLN A 456 28.73 4.15 -42.38
C GLN A 456 29.96 3.31 -42.02
N ASP A 457 29.94 2.00 -42.28
CA ASP A 457 31.00 1.04 -41.95
C ASP A 457 31.53 1.22 -40.51
N ILE A 458 30.60 1.28 -39.55
CA ILE A 458 30.91 1.49 -38.13
C ILE A 458 31.48 0.18 -37.56
N ALA A 459 32.78 0.19 -37.30
CA ALA A 459 33.55 -0.90 -36.73
C ALA A 459 34.82 -0.35 -36.06
N PRO A 460 35.51 -1.14 -35.23
CA PRO A 460 36.85 -0.78 -34.77
C PRO A 460 37.79 -0.55 -35.97
N LYS A 461 38.44 0.61 -36.01
CA LYS A 461 39.41 1.00 -37.04
C LYS A 461 40.73 1.28 -36.31
N GLY A 462 41.43 0.23 -35.95
CA GLY A 462 42.67 0.39 -35.19
C GLY A 462 43.25 -0.91 -34.66
N THR A 463 42.45 -1.77 -34.03
CA THR A 463 43.04 -2.83 -33.15
C THR A 463 42.16 -4.07 -32.90
N ASN A 464 41.23 -4.46 -33.78
CA ASN A 464 40.42 -5.67 -33.54
C ASN A 464 41.33 -6.92 -33.41
N LYS A 465 41.30 -7.59 -32.25
CA LYS A 465 42.19 -8.72 -31.89
C LYS A 465 41.47 -10.05 -31.71
N LEU A 466 40.15 -10.09 -31.76
CA LEU A 466 39.42 -11.34 -31.54
C LEU A 466 39.59 -12.24 -32.77
N ASN A 467 40.23 -13.39 -32.57
CA ASN A 467 40.17 -14.47 -33.55
C ASN A 467 38.77 -15.12 -33.52
N GLU A 468 38.44 -15.91 -34.55
CA GLU A 468 37.11 -16.49 -34.71
C GLU A 468 36.66 -17.34 -33.51
N ILE A 469 37.58 -18.10 -32.91
CA ILE A 469 37.32 -18.93 -31.72
C ILE A 469 37.01 -18.05 -30.50
N ALA A 470 37.80 -16.98 -30.27
CA ALA A 470 37.59 -16.07 -29.15
C ALA A 470 36.29 -15.27 -29.32
N ARG A 471 35.93 -14.92 -30.56
CA ARG A 471 34.68 -14.24 -30.89
C ARG A 471 33.47 -15.14 -30.63
N GLN A 472 33.51 -16.39 -31.10
CA GLN A 472 32.47 -17.40 -30.83
C GLN A 472 32.29 -17.63 -29.32
N LYS A 473 33.40 -17.76 -28.58
CA LYS A 473 33.34 -17.91 -27.11
C LYS A 473 32.73 -16.68 -26.42
N ALA A 474 33.11 -15.48 -26.84
CA ALA A 474 32.54 -14.25 -26.29
C ALA A 474 31.03 -14.14 -26.60
N GLU A 475 30.61 -14.56 -27.79
CA GLU A 475 29.20 -14.61 -28.18
C GLU A 475 28.41 -15.62 -27.33
N GLU A 476 28.93 -16.83 -27.13
CA GLU A 476 28.33 -17.84 -26.25
C GLU A 476 28.21 -17.34 -24.80
N ASP A 477 29.28 -16.74 -24.26
CA ASP A 477 29.30 -16.17 -22.92
C ASP A 477 28.24 -15.06 -22.76
N ILE A 478 28.10 -14.17 -23.76
CA ILE A 478 27.08 -13.11 -23.75
C ILE A 478 25.68 -13.72 -23.86
N LYS A 479 25.44 -14.70 -24.73
CA LYS A 479 24.13 -15.38 -24.86
C LYS A 479 23.69 -16.05 -23.56
N ILE A 480 24.63 -16.67 -22.84
CA ILE A 480 24.36 -17.22 -21.49
C ILE A 480 23.98 -16.09 -20.52
N ARG A 481 24.73 -14.99 -20.50
CA ARG A 481 24.43 -13.82 -19.65
C ARG A 481 23.10 -13.16 -20.00
N GLN A 482 22.75 -13.04 -21.28
CA GLN A 482 21.45 -12.54 -21.75
C GLN A 482 20.31 -13.41 -21.23
N LYS A 483 20.44 -14.74 -21.29
CA LYS A 483 19.43 -15.66 -20.75
C LYS A 483 19.23 -15.49 -19.24
N VAL A 484 20.33 -15.39 -18.48
CA VAL A 484 20.28 -15.15 -17.03
C VAL A 484 19.68 -13.77 -16.71
N SER A 485 20.07 -12.74 -17.47
CA SER A 485 19.54 -11.37 -17.35
C SER A 485 18.04 -11.31 -17.64
N ALA A 486 17.58 -12.03 -18.66
CA ALA A 486 16.16 -12.12 -19.02
C ALA A 486 15.34 -12.81 -17.92
N GLU A 487 15.83 -13.92 -17.36
CA GLU A 487 15.16 -14.60 -16.24
C GLU A 487 15.08 -13.68 -15.01
N LEU A 488 16.21 -13.06 -14.62
CA LEU A 488 16.25 -12.12 -13.50
C LEU A 488 15.31 -10.93 -13.72
N SER A 489 15.28 -10.37 -14.93
CA SER A 489 14.41 -9.24 -15.29
C SER A 489 12.93 -9.62 -15.23
N SER A 490 12.57 -10.85 -15.63
CA SER A 490 11.21 -11.37 -15.49
C SER A 490 10.79 -11.42 -14.02
N VAL A 491 11.63 -12.00 -13.15
CA VAL A 491 11.33 -12.10 -11.72
C VAL A 491 11.25 -10.71 -11.08
N LYS A 492 12.15 -9.78 -11.41
CA LYS A 492 12.10 -8.39 -10.93
C LYS A 492 10.81 -7.70 -11.34
N LYS A 493 10.36 -7.89 -12.59
CA LYS A 493 9.11 -7.33 -13.10
C LYS A 493 7.90 -7.88 -12.35
N ASP A 494 7.85 -9.20 -12.15
CA ASP A 494 6.76 -9.85 -11.41
C ASP A 494 6.75 -9.42 -9.94
N PHE A 495 7.94 -9.25 -9.35
CA PHE A 495 8.10 -8.70 -8.00
C PHE A 495 7.58 -7.26 -7.90
N ASP A 496 8.00 -6.39 -8.81
CA ASP A 496 7.55 -4.99 -8.85
C ASP A 496 6.02 -4.92 -9.09
N ASN A 497 5.44 -5.85 -9.85
CA ASN A 497 3.99 -5.98 -10.04
C ASN A 497 3.26 -6.33 -8.74
N VAL A 498 3.73 -7.31 -7.96
CA VAL A 498 3.07 -7.63 -6.68
C VAL A 498 3.25 -6.52 -5.64
N MET A 499 4.37 -5.78 -5.66
CA MET A 499 4.52 -4.57 -4.84
C MET A 499 3.48 -3.51 -5.21
N ASN A 500 3.18 -3.35 -6.50
CA ASN A 500 2.13 -2.44 -6.97
C ASN A 500 0.75 -2.85 -6.46
N ILE A 501 0.46 -4.16 -6.39
CA ILE A 501 -0.78 -4.67 -5.79
C ILE A 501 -0.87 -4.28 -4.31
N LEU A 502 0.22 -4.39 -3.55
CA LEU A 502 0.25 -3.96 -2.15
C LEU A 502 -0.04 -2.46 -2.02
N TYR A 503 0.61 -1.60 -2.81
CA TYR A 503 0.37 -0.16 -2.80
C TYR A 503 -1.08 0.21 -3.16
N GLN A 504 -1.71 -0.51 -4.10
CA GLN A 504 -3.11 -0.30 -4.49
C GLN A 504 -4.12 -0.71 -3.41
N ASN A 505 -3.70 -1.49 -2.42
CA ASN A 505 -4.54 -1.95 -1.31
C ASN A 505 -4.14 -1.30 0.03
N ASP A 506 -3.52 -0.11 -0.03
CA ASP A 506 -3.07 0.67 1.13
C ASP A 506 -2.06 -0.06 2.04
N LEU A 507 -1.30 -1.02 1.49
CA LEU A 507 -0.30 -1.82 2.22
C LEU A 507 1.14 -1.31 2.01
N ALA A 508 1.35 0.00 2.04
CA ALA A 508 2.66 0.61 1.78
C ALA A 508 3.76 0.13 2.74
N ASP A 509 3.44 -0.01 4.04
CA ASP A 509 4.40 -0.51 5.05
C ASP A 509 4.86 -1.95 4.77
N ILE A 510 3.96 -2.79 4.23
CA ILE A 510 4.25 -4.16 3.85
C ILE A 510 5.09 -4.20 2.58
N ALA A 511 4.74 -3.39 1.58
CA ALA A 511 5.52 -3.27 0.35
C ALA A 511 6.96 -2.80 0.66
N ASN A 512 7.11 -1.84 1.58
CA ASN A 512 8.40 -1.34 2.02
C ASN A 512 9.24 -2.40 2.73
N SER A 513 8.65 -3.24 3.58
CA SER A 513 9.38 -4.36 4.18
C SER A 513 9.80 -5.40 3.14
N CYS A 514 8.95 -5.68 2.16
CA CYS A 514 9.28 -6.63 1.10
C CYS A 514 10.39 -6.12 0.16
N ALA A 515 10.55 -4.80 0.01
CA ALA A 515 11.46 -4.20 -0.96
C ALA A 515 12.94 -4.64 -0.80
N VAL A 516 13.36 -5.09 0.40
CA VAL A 516 14.73 -5.61 0.62
C VAL A 516 15.00 -6.92 -0.10
N TYR A 517 13.93 -7.65 -0.45
CA TYR A 517 13.97 -8.95 -1.13
C TYR A 517 13.83 -8.85 -2.64
N ARG A 518 13.79 -7.62 -3.20
CA ARG A 518 13.89 -7.43 -4.65
C ARG A 518 15.23 -8.02 -5.13
N PRO A 519 15.22 -9.00 -6.05
CA PRO A 519 16.40 -9.79 -6.36
C PRO A 519 17.45 -8.93 -7.07
N LYS A 520 18.70 -9.03 -6.60
CA LYS A 520 19.87 -8.37 -7.21
C LYS A 520 20.60 -9.29 -8.19
N HIS A 521 20.63 -10.59 -7.88
CA HIS A 521 21.23 -11.66 -8.67
C HIS A 521 20.26 -12.84 -8.77
N ILE A 522 20.51 -13.75 -9.72
CA ILE A 522 19.62 -14.88 -9.99
C ILE A 522 19.53 -15.86 -8.81
N GLU A 523 20.60 -15.96 -8.02
CA GLU A 523 20.68 -16.77 -6.80
C GLU A 523 19.80 -16.21 -5.67
N ASN A 524 19.38 -14.94 -5.74
CA ASN A 524 18.52 -14.30 -4.75
C ASN A 524 17.02 -14.35 -5.13
N CYS A 525 16.65 -15.07 -6.17
CA CYS A 525 15.27 -15.09 -6.67
C CYS A 525 14.29 -15.91 -5.79
N GLU A 526 14.76 -16.78 -4.90
CA GLU A 526 13.89 -17.66 -4.12
C GLU A 526 12.91 -16.88 -3.23
N ASP A 527 13.43 -15.91 -2.45
CA ASP A 527 12.63 -15.05 -1.58
C ASP A 527 11.59 -14.23 -2.38
N ALA A 528 12.03 -13.67 -3.52
CA ALA A 528 11.15 -12.92 -4.41
C ALA A 528 10.03 -13.80 -4.99
N LYS A 529 10.37 -15.00 -5.47
CA LYS A 529 9.40 -15.98 -6.01
C LYS A 529 8.40 -16.43 -4.94
N TYR A 530 8.86 -16.62 -3.69
CA TYR A 530 7.98 -16.94 -2.57
C TYR A 530 6.98 -15.81 -2.30
N LEU A 531 7.45 -14.57 -2.17
CA LEU A 531 6.57 -13.40 -1.95
C LEU A 531 5.58 -13.20 -3.09
N ILE A 532 6.02 -13.33 -4.34
CA ILE A 532 5.15 -13.26 -5.52
C ILE A 532 4.03 -14.30 -5.43
N SER A 533 4.37 -15.55 -5.13
CA SER A 533 3.40 -16.63 -4.97
C SER A 533 2.43 -16.36 -3.81
N LEU A 534 2.95 -15.92 -2.67
CA LEU A 534 2.18 -15.67 -1.45
C LEU A 534 1.14 -14.56 -1.65
N ILE A 535 1.55 -13.42 -2.25
CA ILE A 535 0.65 -12.31 -2.52
C ILE A 535 -0.43 -12.73 -3.52
N ASN A 536 -0.04 -13.39 -4.62
CA ASN A 536 -0.99 -13.84 -5.65
C ASN A 536 -1.99 -14.88 -5.15
N LYS A 537 -1.59 -15.78 -4.24
CA LYS A 537 -2.49 -16.79 -3.64
C LYS A 537 -3.62 -16.16 -2.81
N ASN A 538 -3.39 -14.97 -2.27
CA ASN A 538 -4.35 -14.24 -1.44
C ASN A 538 -5.22 -13.25 -2.24
N ILE A 539 -5.14 -13.28 -3.58
CA ILE A 539 -6.04 -12.54 -4.45
C ILE A 539 -7.20 -13.45 -4.80
N ASP A 540 -8.42 -13.02 -4.46
CA ASP A 540 -9.63 -13.74 -4.81
C ASP A 540 -9.78 -13.82 -6.34
N LYS A 541 -10.02 -15.03 -6.86
CA LYS A 541 -9.99 -15.27 -8.32
C LYS A 541 -11.13 -14.57 -9.05
N GLU A 542 -12.29 -14.43 -8.41
CA GLU A 542 -13.52 -13.88 -8.99
C GLU A 542 -13.57 -12.36 -8.84
N THR A 543 -13.38 -11.86 -7.63
CA THR A 543 -13.50 -10.43 -7.28
C THR A 543 -12.21 -9.66 -7.52
N LYS A 544 -11.06 -10.34 -7.70
CA LYS A 544 -9.72 -9.74 -7.79
C LYS A 544 -9.31 -8.90 -6.58
N LYS A 545 -10.01 -9.07 -5.44
CA LYS A 545 -9.71 -8.36 -4.20
C LYS A 545 -8.63 -9.11 -3.41
N LEU A 546 -7.73 -8.34 -2.80
CA LEU A 546 -6.68 -8.87 -1.93
C LEU A 546 -7.26 -9.13 -0.52
N ASN A 547 -7.01 -10.30 0.05
CA ASN A 547 -7.22 -10.53 1.47
C ASN A 547 -6.07 -9.85 2.26
N ARG A 548 -6.28 -8.57 2.63
CA ARG A 548 -5.27 -7.73 3.28
C ARG A 548 -4.72 -8.37 4.55
N ASP A 549 -5.60 -8.79 5.47
CA ASP A 549 -5.21 -9.38 6.76
C ASP A 549 -4.34 -10.63 6.61
N ALA A 550 -4.72 -11.54 5.70
CA ALA A 550 -3.96 -12.76 5.46
C ALA A 550 -2.56 -12.47 4.90
N VAL A 551 -2.46 -11.52 3.95
CA VAL A 551 -1.19 -11.12 3.33
C VAL A 551 -0.28 -10.45 4.36
N GLU A 552 -0.81 -9.51 5.15
CA GLU A 552 -0.05 -8.84 6.20
C GLU A 552 0.55 -9.84 7.20
N GLN A 553 -0.27 -10.78 7.69
CA GLN A 553 0.17 -11.79 8.64
C GLN A 553 1.22 -12.72 8.05
N SER A 554 0.98 -13.27 6.86
CA SER A 554 1.92 -14.20 6.25
C SER A 554 3.26 -13.55 5.88
N ILE A 555 3.26 -12.30 5.40
CA ILE A 555 4.51 -11.57 5.15
C ILE A 555 5.23 -11.30 6.47
N MET A 556 4.52 -10.93 7.54
CA MET A 556 5.13 -10.74 8.85
C MET A 556 5.75 -12.04 9.40
N ARG A 557 5.08 -13.19 9.24
CA ARG A 557 5.59 -14.52 9.60
C ARG A 557 6.85 -14.86 8.83
N TRP A 558 6.82 -14.64 7.52
CA TRP A 558 7.95 -14.90 6.63
C TRP A 558 9.15 -13.98 6.92
N ASP A 559 8.94 -12.67 7.08
CA ASP A 559 9.99 -11.71 7.48
C ASP A 559 10.63 -12.14 8.81
N THR A 560 9.82 -12.61 9.76
CA THR A 560 10.29 -13.10 11.05
C THR A 560 11.14 -14.36 10.90
N TYR A 561 10.68 -15.34 10.11
CA TYR A 561 11.47 -16.54 9.84
C TYR A 561 12.82 -16.20 9.23
N ASN A 562 12.84 -15.33 8.22
CA ASN A 562 14.08 -14.91 7.57
C ASN A 562 15.00 -14.10 8.48
N PHE A 563 14.44 -13.28 9.38
CA PHE A 563 15.21 -12.61 10.44
C PHE A 563 15.96 -13.64 11.29
N TYR A 564 15.28 -14.64 11.83
CA TYR A 564 15.91 -15.67 12.67
C TYR A 564 16.90 -16.51 11.87
N LYS A 565 16.59 -16.89 10.63
CA LYS A 565 17.51 -17.63 9.74
C LYS A 565 18.82 -16.89 9.49
N SER A 566 18.80 -15.55 9.50
CA SER A 566 19.97 -14.71 9.24
C SER A 566 20.88 -14.43 10.44
N GLU A 567 20.40 -14.56 11.69
CA GLU A 567 21.09 -14.06 12.90
C GLU A 567 22.10 -15.05 13.55
N GLY A 568 22.29 -16.25 12.99
CA GLY A 568 23.33 -17.20 13.42
C GLY A 568 23.07 -17.92 14.76
N LYS A 569 24.12 -18.58 15.31
CA LYS A 569 24.06 -19.72 16.27
C LYS A 569 23.20 -19.61 17.53
N THR A 570 22.84 -18.42 18.00
CA THR A 570 21.99 -18.24 19.21
C THR A 570 20.49 -18.21 18.89
N SER A 571 20.13 -17.89 17.64
CA SER A 571 18.76 -18.02 17.11
C SER A 571 18.38 -19.47 16.81
N ASP A 572 19.39 -20.35 16.67
CA ASP A 572 19.25 -21.75 16.24
C ASP A 572 18.33 -22.57 17.14
N GLU A 573 18.29 -22.35 18.46
CA GLU A 573 17.45 -23.19 19.34
C GLU A 573 15.96 -22.89 19.17
N VAL A 574 15.58 -21.61 19.11
CA VAL A 574 14.18 -21.20 18.90
C VAL A 574 13.77 -21.47 17.46
N LEU A 575 14.65 -21.21 16.50
CA LEU A 575 14.46 -21.54 15.09
C LEU A 575 14.28 -23.06 14.90
N ALA A 576 15.13 -23.89 15.49
CA ALA A 576 15.00 -25.35 15.40
C ALA A 576 13.70 -25.85 16.04
N LYS A 577 13.23 -25.24 17.13
CA LYS A 577 11.92 -25.56 17.71
C LYS A 577 10.78 -25.18 16.76
N ALA A 578 10.87 -24.02 16.12
CA ALA A 578 9.90 -23.56 15.12
C ALA A 578 9.89 -24.48 13.88
N GLU A 579 11.05 -24.84 13.35
CA GLU A 579 11.18 -25.74 12.20
C GLU A 579 10.72 -27.17 12.51
N ARG A 580 10.94 -27.65 13.75
CA ARG A 580 10.37 -28.94 14.20
C ARG A 580 8.85 -28.88 14.30
N PHE A 581 8.31 -27.77 14.82
CA PHE A 581 6.86 -27.56 14.92
C PHE A 581 6.21 -27.47 13.53
N ALA A 582 6.91 -26.89 12.56
CA ALA A 582 6.41 -26.65 11.21
C ALA A 582 6.80 -27.74 10.19
N ARG A 583 7.43 -28.83 10.63
CA ARG A 583 7.86 -29.92 9.75
C ARG A 583 6.66 -30.69 9.22
N GLN A 584 6.60 -30.84 7.90
CA GLN A 584 5.57 -31.64 7.21
C GLN A 584 6.00 -33.11 7.10
N ASP A 585 5.06 -33.99 6.72
CA ASP A 585 5.28 -35.43 6.60
C ASP A 585 6.35 -35.80 5.55
N ASP A 586 6.52 -34.97 4.53
CA ASP A 586 7.55 -35.11 3.49
C ASP A 586 8.94 -34.60 3.93
N GLY A 587 9.04 -34.06 5.15
CA GLY A 587 10.26 -33.50 5.72
C GLY A 587 10.54 -32.04 5.37
N SER A 588 9.70 -31.40 4.55
CA SER A 588 9.76 -29.96 4.25
C SER A 588 9.32 -29.12 5.46
N ILE A 589 9.67 -27.83 5.44
CA ILE A 589 9.32 -26.88 6.52
C ILE A 589 8.27 -25.90 6.00
N ASP A 590 7.14 -25.83 6.69
CA ASP A 590 6.13 -24.81 6.47
C ASP A 590 6.60 -23.46 7.05
N ILE A 591 7.10 -22.58 6.19
CA ILE A 591 7.67 -21.29 6.61
C ILE A 591 6.63 -20.42 7.33
N ASP A 592 5.35 -20.49 6.94
CA ASP A 592 4.31 -19.68 7.58
C ASP A 592 4.09 -20.14 9.03
N LYS A 593 3.97 -21.46 9.26
CA LYS A 593 3.88 -22.04 10.61
C LYS A 593 5.13 -21.82 11.45
N ALA A 594 6.32 -21.91 10.85
CA ALA A 594 7.57 -21.62 11.55
C ALA A 594 7.62 -20.15 11.98
N GLY A 595 7.26 -19.23 11.07
CA GLY A 595 7.16 -17.80 11.36
C GLY A 595 6.12 -17.47 12.44
N GLN A 596 4.97 -18.15 12.41
CA GLN A 596 3.93 -18.06 13.44
C GLN A 596 4.47 -18.44 14.82
N TYR A 597 5.17 -19.57 14.92
CA TYR A 597 5.80 -20.01 16.16
C TYR A 597 6.80 -18.97 16.69
N LEU A 598 7.62 -18.39 15.80
CA LEU A 598 8.63 -17.39 16.16
C LEU A 598 7.99 -16.10 16.68
N ILE A 599 6.96 -15.58 16.01
CA ILE A 599 6.20 -14.41 16.48
C ILE A 599 5.60 -14.68 17.85
N ASN A 600 4.97 -15.84 18.04
CA ASN A 600 4.36 -16.21 19.31
C ASN A 600 5.40 -16.43 20.41
N SER A 601 6.62 -16.85 20.06
CA SER A 601 7.76 -16.90 20.99
C SER A 601 8.18 -15.52 21.47
N GLU A 602 8.21 -14.52 20.58
CA GLU A 602 8.47 -13.13 20.95
C GLU A 602 7.35 -12.59 21.87
N ILE A 603 6.07 -12.84 21.54
CA ILE A 603 4.90 -12.44 22.36
C ILE A 603 5.01 -12.99 23.78
N VAL A 604 5.30 -14.29 23.92
CA VAL A 604 5.43 -14.96 25.21
C VAL A 604 6.63 -14.43 26.00
N LYS A 605 7.75 -14.16 25.33
CA LYS A 605 8.95 -13.58 25.96
C LYS A 605 8.73 -12.14 26.45
N MET A 606 7.78 -11.43 25.85
CA MET A 606 7.42 -10.05 26.19
C MET A 606 6.22 -9.94 27.13
N TYR A 607 5.71 -11.05 27.65
CA TYR A 607 4.60 -11.04 28.62
C TYR A 607 5.09 -10.54 29.99
N PRO A 608 4.32 -9.69 30.72
CA PRO A 608 2.94 -9.26 30.47
C PRO A 608 2.77 -8.04 29.57
N GLU A 609 3.84 -7.34 29.18
CA GLU A 609 3.74 -6.16 28.33
C GLU A 609 3.02 -6.43 27.00
N SER A 610 3.11 -7.66 26.49
CA SER A 610 2.44 -8.12 25.27
C SER A 610 0.92 -8.10 25.29
N LEU A 611 0.29 -8.03 26.47
CA LEU A 611 -1.15 -7.84 26.57
C LEU A 611 -1.62 -6.52 25.94
N LYS A 612 -0.80 -5.46 25.97
CA LYS A 612 -1.20 -4.12 25.49
C LYS A 612 -1.36 -4.02 23.98
N TYR A 613 -0.79 -4.96 23.23
CA TYR A 613 -0.74 -4.93 21.76
C TYR A 613 -1.08 -6.29 21.13
N SER A 614 -1.48 -7.28 21.93
CA SER A 614 -2.06 -8.52 21.45
C SER A 614 -3.43 -8.24 20.83
N LYS A 615 -3.75 -8.92 19.72
CA LYS A 615 -5.08 -8.88 19.11
C LYS A 615 -6.14 -9.48 20.04
N TYR A 616 -5.75 -10.39 20.93
CA TYR A 616 -6.64 -11.11 21.85
C TYR A 616 -6.03 -11.17 23.26
N PRO A 617 -6.05 -10.05 24.02
CA PRO A 617 -5.39 -9.96 25.32
C PRO A 617 -5.94 -10.97 26.33
N ASP A 618 -7.27 -11.12 26.42
CA ASP A 618 -7.93 -12.03 27.37
C ASP A 618 -7.54 -13.51 27.14
N ILE A 619 -7.36 -13.91 25.87
CA ILE A 619 -6.97 -15.27 25.52
C ILE A 619 -5.48 -15.48 25.82
N LEU A 620 -4.64 -14.50 25.51
CA LEU A 620 -3.22 -14.53 25.85
C LEU A 620 -3.01 -14.66 27.36
N GLU A 621 -3.71 -13.84 28.16
CA GLU A 621 -3.66 -13.92 29.63
C GLU A 621 -4.08 -15.31 30.13
N LYS A 622 -5.22 -15.83 29.67
CA LYS A 622 -5.70 -17.18 30.03
C LYS A 622 -4.70 -18.28 29.68
N ILE A 623 -4.04 -18.21 28.52
CA ILE A 623 -3.03 -19.20 28.14
C ILE A 623 -1.83 -19.08 29.09
N MET A 624 -1.30 -17.87 29.27
CA MET A 624 -0.13 -17.64 30.11
C MET A 624 -0.34 -18.07 31.57
N GLU A 625 -1.52 -17.83 32.14
CA GLU A 625 -1.88 -18.27 33.50
C GLU A 625 -1.98 -19.79 33.68
N LYS A 626 -2.35 -20.51 32.61
CA LYS A 626 -2.69 -21.94 32.68
C LYS A 626 -1.59 -22.87 32.17
N THR A 627 -0.52 -22.33 31.59
CA THR A 627 0.60 -23.11 31.06
C THR A 627 1.79 -23.11 32.01
N ALA A 628 2.50 -24.24 32.07
CA ALA A 628 3.66 -24.38 32.95
C ALA A 628 4.98 -23.94 32.30
N SER A 629 5.03 -23.83 30.96
CA SER A 629 6.24 -23.44 30.24
C SER A 629 5.93 -22.57 29.02
N SER A 630 6.89 -21.71 28.65
CA SER A 630 6.78 -20.85 27.47
C SER A 630 6.57 -21.63 26.17
N SER A 631 7.21 -22.80 26.02
CA SER A 631 7.03 -23.65 24.83
C SER A 631 5.61 -24.17 24.69
N GLU A 632 4.96 -24.47 25.81
CA GLU A 632 3.55 -24.89 25.83
C GLU A 632 2.62 -23.73 25.49
N ALA A 633 2.85 -22.56 26.09
CA ALA A 633 2.11 -21.34 25.79
C ALA A 633 2.13 -21.00 24.30
N ILE A 634 3.31 -21.03 23.67
CA ILE A 634 3.47 -20.75 22.24
C ILE A 634 2.57 -21.67 21.40
N LYS A 635 2.53 -22.98 21.71
CA LYS A 635 1.72 -23.94 20.95
C LYS A 635 0.22 -23.67 21.04
N TYR A 636 -0.29 -23.34 22.24
CA TYR A 636 -1.70 -22.99 22.40
C TYR A 636 -2.05 -21.66 21.72
N ILE A 637 -1.15 -20.67 21.73
CA ILE A 637 -1.34 -19.42 20.99
C ILE A 637 -1.39 -19.69 19.49
N CYS A 638 -0.46 -20.48 18.94
CA CYS A 638 -0.48 -20.84 17.51
C CYS A 638 -1.79 -21.54 17.13
N ARG A 639 -2.24 -22.50 17.93
CA ARG A 639 -3.52 -23.21 17.71
C ARG A 639 -4.72 -22.27 17.74
N TYR A 640 -4.74 -21.30 18.65
CA TYR A 640 -5.81 -20.31 18.71
C TYR A 640 -5.79 -19.39 17.48
N GLU A 641 -4.60 -18.99 17.02
CA GLU A 641 -4.46 -18.23 15.77
C GLU A 641 -4.92 -19.05 14.55
N ASP A 642 -4.65 -20.35 14.50
CA ASP A 642 -5.15 -21.23 13.44
C ASP A 642 -6.68 -21.22 13.39
N TYR A 643 -7.35 -21.24 14.56
CA TYR A 643 -8.79 -21.05 14.65
C TYR A 643 -9.20 -19.67 14.12
N MET A 644 -8.47 -18.62 14.48
CA MET A 644 -8.78 -17.26 14.03
C MET A 644 -8.62 -17.07 12.52
N ASN A 645 -7.82 -17.89 11.85
CA ASN A 645 -7.64 -17.87 10.39
C ASN A 645 -8.79 -18.55 9.62
N LEU A 646 -9.69 -19.27 10.31
CA LEU A 646 -10.90 -19.82 9.69
C LEU A 646 -11.82 -18.69 9.21
N SER A 647 -12.48 -18.90 8.07
CA SER A 647 -13.50 -17.99 7.54
C SER A 647 -14.71 -17.90 8.48
N SER A 648 -15.51 -16.83 8.36
CA SER A 648 -16.74 -16.67 9.14
C SER A 648 -17.70 -17.85 8.96
N THR A 649 -17.75 -18.43 7.76
CA THR A 649 -18.57 -19.62 7.44
C THR A 649 -18.04 -20.86 8.16
N GLU A 650 -16.72 -21.06 8.17
CA GLU A 650 -16.11 -22.19 8.88
C GLU A 650 -16.31 -22.07 10.39
N LYS A 651 -16.14 -20.87 10.96
CA LYS A 651 -16.37 -20.58 12.38
C LYS A 651 -17.84 -20.73 12.80
N ALA A 652 -18.78 -20.64 11.86
CA ALA A 652 -20.20 -20.82 12.15
C ALA A 652 -20.58 -22.29 12.43
N GLN A 653 -19.72 -23.26 12.13
CA GLN A 653 -19.98 -24.69 12.35
C GLN A 653 -18.99 -25.26 13.37
N LEU A 654 -19.50 -25.81 14.46
CA LEU A 654 -18.71 -26.36 15.55
C LEU A 654 -17.84 -27.52 15.08
N SER A 655 -18.35 -28.34 14.17
CA SER A 655 -17.62 -29.48 13.58
C SER A 655 -16.30 -29.10 12.91
N ASN A 656 -16.17 -27.88 12.37
CA ASN A 656 -14.96 -27.45 11.66
C ASN A 656 -13.78 -27.13 12.58
N PHE A 657 -14.02 -26.77 13.84
CA PHE A 657 -12.95 -26.32 14.73
C PHE A 657 -12.86 -27.07 16.06
N ILE A 658 -13.88 -27.84 16.45
CA ILE A 658 -13.88 -28.53 17.74
C ILE A 658 -12.69 -29.49 17.90
N ASP A 659 -12.30 -30.18 16.82
CA ASP A 659 -11.25 -31.18 16.85
C ASP A 659 -9.83 -30.55 16.82
N MET A 660 -9.74 -29.21 16.67
CA MET A 660 -8.48 -28.48 16.86
C MET A 660 -8.04 -28.46 18.33
N PHE A 661 -8.98 -28.64 19.27
CA PHE A 661 -8.76 -28.47 20.71
C PHE A 661 -8.98 -29.80 21.46
N ASP A 662 -8.01 -30.20 22.30
CA ASP A 662 -8.18 -31.40 23.12
C ASP A 662 -9.12 -31.11 24.30
N GLN A 663 -10.36 -31.62 24.22
CA GLN A 663 -11.36 -31.50 25.26
C GLN A 663 -11.01 -32.23 26.56
N LYS A 664 -9.87 -32.93 26.67
CA LYS A 664 -9.36 -33.46 27.94
C LYS A 664 -8.36 -32.49 28.58
N ASN A 665 -7.62 -31.74 27.77
CA ASN A 665 -6.62 -30.78 28.21
C ASN A 665 -7.27 -29.53 28.85
N TYR A 666 -6.74 -29.10 30.00
CA TYR A 666 -7.33 -28.00 30.78
C TYR A 666 -7.19 -26.61 30.11
N VAL A 667 -6.08 -26.37 29.40
CA VAL A 667 -5.83 -25.11 28.69
C VAL A 667 -6.73 -25.03 27.46
N ASP A 668 -6.76 -26.09 26.64
CA ASP A 668 -7.63 -26.18 25.46
C ASP A 668 -9.10 -26.02 25.83
N LYS A 669 -9.55 -26.60 26.95
CA LYS A 669 -10.90 -26.39 27.46
C LYS A 669 -11.21 -24.91 27.71
N ALA A 670 -10.27 -24.16 28.29
CA ALA A 670 -10.48 -22.75 28.60
C ALA A 670 -10.54 -21.89 27.32
N ILE A 671 -9.72 -22.23 26.33
CA ILE A 671 -9.73 -21.57 25.01
C ILE A 671 -11.03 -21.88 24.28
N LEU A 672 -11.38 -23.17 24.14
CA LEU A 672 -12.59 -23.62 23.46
C LEU A 672 -13.86 -23.05 24.11
N LYS A 673 -13.91 -22.97 25.44
CA LYS A 673 -15.01 -22.30 26.14
C LYS A 673 -15.15 -20.84 25.71
N SER A 674 -14.04 -20.11 25.61
CA SER A 674 -14.04 -18.70 25.22
C SER A 674 -14.51 -18.53 23.76
N ILE A 675 -14.02 -19.38 22.84
CA ILE A 675 -14.46 -19.43 21.44
C ILE A 675 -15.97 -19.67 21.34
N LEU A 676 -16.50 -20.63 22.10
CA LEU A 676 -17.93 -20.94 22.10
C LEU A 676 -18.76 -19.73 22.56
N GLU A 677 -18.39 -19.14 23.69
CA GLU A 677 -19.14 -18.04 24.31
C GLU A 677 -19.08 -16.73 23.49
N GLN A 678 -17.94 -16.43 22.88
CA GLN A 678 -17.72 -15.18 22.15
C GLN A 678 -18.15 -15.27 20.68
N ASP A 679 -17.86 -16.39 20.00
CA ASP A 679 -18.01 -16.48 18.55
C ASP A 679 -19.19 -17.38 18.17
N TYR A 680 -19.13 -18.67 18.49
CA TYR A 680 -20.05 -19.67 17.94
C TYR A 680 -21.51 -19.51 18.42
N LEU A 681 -21.74 -19.20 19.70
CA LEU A 681 -23.10 -19.07 20.25
C LEU A 681 -23.85 -17.83 19.74
N ASN A 682 -23.15 -16.86 19.16
CA ASN A 682 -23.72 -15.56 18.78
C ASN A 682 -24.11 -15.45 17.30
N VAL A 683 -23.73 -16.43 16.48
CA VAL A 683 -24.00 -16.44 15.03
C VAL A 683 -24.95 -17.58 14.65
N ASP A 684 -25.57 -17.52 13.49
CA ASP A 684 -26.38 -18.63 12.97
C ASP A 684 -25.50 -19.67 12.26
N THR A 685 -25.87 -20.95 12.33
CA THR A 685 -25.15 -22.05 11.69
C THR A 685 -25.94 -22.58 10.50
N PRO A 686 -25.62 -22.17 9.26
CA PRO A 686 -26.24 -22.71 8.06
C PRO A 686 -25.60 -24.04 7.65
N VAL A 687 -26.43 -24.98 7.22
CA VAL A 687 -26.01 -26.28 6.66
C VAL A 687 -26.82 -26.55 5.41
N GLN A 688 -26.15 -26.90 4.31
CA GLN A 688 -26.81 -27.28 3.06
C GLN A 688 -27.27 -28.73 3.14
N ILE A 689 -28.55 -28.97 2.86
CA ILE A 689 -29.16 -30.30 2.83
C ILE A 689 -29.70 -30.61 1.44
N LYS A 690 -29.44 -31.83 0.96
CA LYS A 690 -30.05 -32.32 -0.28
C LYS A 690 -31.44 -32.86 0.04
N THR A 691 -32.44 -32.35 -0.67
CA THR A 691 -33.78 -32.96 -0.64
C THR A 691 -33.78 -34.23 -1.51
N SER A 692 -34.87 -34.99 -1.50
CA SER A 692 -35.01 -36.21 -2.34
C SER A 692 -34.96 -35.93 -3.86
N GLY A 693 -34.83 -34.66 -4.29
CA GLY A 693 -34.60 -34.22 -5.68
C GLY A 693 -33.22 -33.58 -5.89
N THR A 694 -33.06 -32.81 -6.97
CA THR A 694 -31.81 -32.08 -7.31
C THR A 694 -31.63 -30.75 -6.56
N GLU A 695 -32.65 -30.27 -5.85
CA GLU A 695 -32.61 -28.99 -5.14
C GLU A 695 -32.01 -29.13 -3.73
N ALA A 696 -31.02 -28.30 -3.43
CA ALA A 696 -30.46 -28.14 -2.10
C ALA A 696 -31.21 -27.03 -1.35
N VAL A 697 -31.52 -27.28 -0.08
CA VAL A 697 -32.15 -26.30 0.82
C VAL A 697 -31.16 -25.98 1.94
N THR A 698 -31.15 -24.75 2.41
CA THR A 698 -30.33 -24.35 3.57
C THR A 698 -31.15 -24.49 4.84
N ALA A 699 -30.71 -25.35 5.75
CA ALA A 699 -31.22 -25.44 7.10
C ALA A 699 -30.33 -24.65 8.06
N THR A 700 -30.92 -24.03 9.08
CA THR A 700 -30.20 -23.11 9.96
C THR A 700 -30.44 -23.42 11.42
N PHE A 701 -29.37 -23.63 12.18
CA PHE A 701 -29.39 -23.71 13.63
C PHE A 701 -29.07 -22.34 14.21
N SER A 702 -30.08 -21.68 14.76
CA SER A 702 -29.97 -20.28 15.16
C SER A 702 -29.11 -20.05 16.41
N ALA A 703 -28.54 -18.85 16.52
CA ALA A 703 -27.86 -18.36 17.71
C ALA A 703 -28.75 -18.45 18.97
N LYS A 704 -30.05 -18.15 18.83
CA LYS A 704 -31.00 -18.19 19.94
C LYS A 704 -31.16 -19.58 20.53
N ALA A 705 -31.36 -20.59 19.69
CA ALA A 705 -31.48 -21.98 20.13
C ALA A 705 -30.16 -22.49 20.72
N LYS A 706 -29.02 -22.12 20.12
CA LYS A 706 -27.69 -22.45 20.65
C LYS A 706 -27.47 -21.90 22.06
N LYS A 707 -27.82 -20.64 22.31
CA LYS A 707 -27.76 -20.02 23.64
C LYS A 707 -28.62 -20.74 24.66
N ALA A 708 -29.85 -21.11 24.31
CA ALA A 708 -30.74 -21.86 25.19
C ALA A 708 -30.16 -23.24 25.59
N ILE A 709 -29.55 -23.95 24.64
CA ILE A 709 -28.83 -25.22 24.91
C ILE A 709 -27.64 -24.98 25.83
N ALA A 710 -26.83 -23.97 25.54
CA ALA A 710 -25.65 -23.62 26.34
C ALA A 710 -26.03 -23.23 27.76
N ASP A 711 -27.12 -22.47 27.94
CA ASP A 711 -27.62 -22.05 29.24
C ASP A 711 -28.15 -23.20 30.08
N LYS A 712 -28.78 -24.19 29.45
CA LYS A 712 -29.29 -25.38 30.14
C LYS A 712 -28.17 -26.32 30.55
N TYR A 713 -27.35 -26.77 29.60
CA TYR A 713 -26.41 -27.86 29.83
C TYR A 713 -25.07 -27.40 30.40
N LYS A 714 -24.74 -26.11 30.25
CA LYS A 714 -23.47 -25.47 30.64
C LYS A 714 -22.23 -26.15 30.03
N TYR A 715 -21.12 -25.43 30.02
CA TYR A 715 -19.84 -25.99 29.56
C TYR A 715 -19.30 -27.02 30.58
N PRO A 716 -18.71 -28.16 30.15
CA PRO A 716 -18.47 -28.59 28.76
C PRO A 716 -19.62 -29.39 28.12
N THR A 717 -20.61 -29.82 28.90
CA THR A 717 -21.69 -30.72 28.45
C THR A 717 -22.46 -30.17 27.25
N CYS A 718 -22.66 -28.86 27.18
CA CYS A 718 -23.35 -28.22 26.07
C CYS A 718 -22.72 -28.50 24.71
N ILE A 719 -21.40 -28.72 24.63
CA ILE A 719 -20.69 -29.03 23.37
C ILE A 719 -21.29 -30.25 22.69
N THR A 720 -21.51 -31.32 23.45
CA THR A 720 -22.06 -32.57 22.92
C THR A 720 -23.45 -32.34 22.34
N TYR A 721 -24.31 -31.57 23.03
CA TYR A 721 -25.64 -31.25 22.52
C TYR A 721 -25.60 -30.37 21.28
N LEU A 722 -24.75 -29.34 21.27
CA LEU A 722 -24.56 -28.44 20.13
C LEU A 722 -24.08 -29.22 18.89
N LYS A 723 -23.07 -30.10 19.06
CA LYS A 723 -22.53 -30.94 17.98
C LYS A 723 -23.57 -31.95 17.48
N ASP A 724 -24.32 -32.58 18.37
CA ASP A 724 -25.34 -33.56 17.97
C ASP A 724 -26.48 -32.93 17.19
N PHE A 725 -26.93 -31.73 17.58
CA PHE A 725 -27.94 -30.98 16.84
C PHE A 725 -27.40 -30.47 15.50
N GLU A 726 -26.16 -29.98 15.43
CA GLU A 726 -25.52 -29.60 14.17
C GLU A 726 -25.41 -30.79 13.21
N ASN A 727 -24.96 -31.95 13.70
CA ASN A 727 -24.88 -33.19 12.91
C ASN A 727 -26.27 -33.66 12.43
N ALA A 728 -27.30 -33.52 13.27
CA ALA A 728 -28.66 -33.85 12.89
C ALA A 728 -29.20 -32.89 11.81
N LEU A 729 -28.81 -31.61 11.85
CA LEU A 729 -29.27 -30.59 10.91
C LEU A 729 -28.93 -30.93 9.45
N ALA A 730 -27.86 -31.70 9.22
CA ALA A 730 -27.42 -32.11 7.88
C ALA A 730 -28.32 -33.17 7.21
N ASN A 731 -29.30 -33.75 7.91
CA ASN A 731 -30.07 -34.89 7.41
C ASN A 731 -31.57 -34.75 7.63
N PHE A 732 -32.36 -35.39 6.77
CA PHE A 732 -33.78 -35.68 7.05
C PHE A 732 -33.91 -36.98 7.83
N ALA A 733 -34.77 -37.00 8.85
CA ALA A 733 -35.01 -38.22 9.62
C ALA A 733 -35.80 -39.25 8.79
N GLY A 734 -35.12 -40.30 8.31
CA GLY A 734 -35.71 -41.34 7.46
C GLY A 734 -36.44 -42.44 8.23
N GLU A 735 -35.79 -43.01 9.25
CA GLU A 735 -36.33 -44.13 10.05
C GLU A 735 -36.89 -43.67 11.40
N TRP A 736 -37.76 -44.49 12.00
CA TRP A 736 -38.25 -44.23 13.36
C TRP A 736 -37.09 -44.21 14.34
N GLY A 737 -37.01 -43.17 15.18
CA GLY A 737 -35.87 -42.99 16.11
C GLY A 737 -34.61 -42.31 15.54
N SER A 738 -34.46 -42.14 14.23
CA SER A 738 -33.25 -41.52 13.62
C SER A 738 -33.09 -40.02 13.90
N SER A 739 -31.86 -39.50 13.91
CA SER A 739 -31.58 -38.06 13.96
C SER A 739 -31.95 -37.38 12.64
N GLY A 740 -32.42 -36.14 12.70
CA GLY A 740 -32.64 -35.34 11.50
C GLY A 740 -33.87 -34.45 11.56
N ILE A 741 -34.05 -33.67 10.50
CA ILE A 741 -35.18 -32.79 10.28
C ILE A 741 -36.42 -33.63 9.97
N LYS A 742 -37.53 -33.31 10.62
CA LYS A 742 -38.81 -33.99 10.47
C LYS A 742 -39.95 -32.99 10.43
N LYS A 743 -40.90 -33.22 9.52
CA LYS A 743 -42.17 -32.50 9.50
C LYS A 743 -43.13 -33.12 10.51
N THR A 744 -43.59 -32.34 11.47
CA THR A 744 -44.53 -32.78 12.50
C THR A 744 -45.97 -32.64 12.00
N GLY A 745 -46.81 -33.64 12.32
CA GLY A 745 -48.25 -33.64 12.07
C GLY A 745 -48.68 -33.36 10.63
N LYS A 746 -48.55 -34.35 9.73
CA LYS A 746 -49.09 -34.25 8.35
C LYS A 746 -50.59 -33.85 8.31
N ASN A 747 -51.35 -34.17 9.36
CA ASN A 747 -52.81 -34.00 9.43
C ASN A 747 -53.34 -33.25 10.68
N ASN A 748 -52.48 -32.59 11.48
CA ASN A 748 -52.92 -31.89 12.70
C ASN A 748 -52.61 -30.38 12.65
N ASN A 749 -53.63 -29.58 12.32
CA ASN A 749 -53.52 -28.13 12.22
C ASN A 749 -53.37 -27.42 13.58
N ALA A 750 -53.58 -28.11 14.71
CA ALA A 750 -53.45 -27.53 16.05
C ALA A 750 -52.00 -27.47 16.57
N LEU A 751 -51.05 -28.13 15.91
CA LEU A 751 -49.64 -28.08 16.31
C LEU A 751 -49.03 -26.72 15.95
N ARG A 752 -48.49 -26.04 16.97
CA ARG A 752 -47.84 -24.73 16.83
C ARG A 752 -46.61 -24.76 15.93
N TYR A 753 -45.79 -25.81 16.02
CA TYR A 753 -44.61 -26.00 15.18
C TYR A 753 -44.76 -27.24 14.29
N LYS A 754 -44.49 -27.08 13.00
CA LYS A 754 -44.66 -28.08 11.93
C LYS A 754 -43.33 -28.65 11.45
N MET A 755 -42.22 -28.08 11.90
CA MET A 755 -40.86 -28.52 11.60
C MET A 755 -40.11 -28.73 12.92
N GLU A 756 -39.57 -29.93 13.10
CA GLU A 756 -38.75 -30.31 14.26
C GLU A 756 -37.40 -30.86 13.81
N LEU A 757 -36.35 -30.58 14.59
CA LEU A 757 -35.05 -31.24 14.52
C LEU A 757 -34.91 -32.13 15.75
N LYS A 758 -34.63 -33.42 15.52
CA LYS A 758 -34.45 -34.41 16.59
C LYS A 758 -33.07 -35.05 16.53
N VAL A 759 -32.59 -35.46 17.70
CA VAL A 759 -31.38 -36.25 17.89
C VAL A 759 -31.77 -37.62 18.45
N THR A 760 -31.25 -38.71 17.87
CA THR A 760 -31.49 -40.08 18.33
C THR A 760 -31.15 -40.23 19.81
N GLY A 761 -32.05 -40.87 20.58
CA GLY A 761 -31.82 -41.18 21.99
C GLY A 761 -31.89 -39.98 22.94
N LYS A 762 -32.31 -38.80 22.47
CA LYS A 762 -32.54 -37.61 23.29
C LYS A 762 -34.00 -37.15 23.21
N ASP A 763 -34.52 -36.58 24.28
CA ASP A 763 -35.86 -35.98 24.32
C ASP A 763 -35.87 -34.53 23.82
N ASP A 764 -34.71 -33.86 23.86
CA ASP A 764 -34.57 -32.49 23.40
C ASP A 764 -34.91 -32.33 21.90
N ARG A 765 -35.57 -31.24 21.55
CA ARG A 765 -35.96 -30.88 20.17
C ARG A 765 -35.61 -29.44 19.88
N LEU A 766 -35.32 -29.15 18.60
CA LEU A 766 -35.42 -27.80 18.07
C LEU A 766 -36.66 -27.68 17.19
N PHE A 767 -37.35 -26.55 17.28
CA PHE A 767 -38.49 -26.23 16.43
C PHE A 767 -38.23 -24.94 15.65
N SER A 768 -38.87 -24.82 14.48
CA SER A 768 -38.95 -23.58 13.73
C SER A 768 -40.23 -22.83 14.10
N SER A 769 -40.09 -21.61 14.60
CA SER A 769 -41.22 -20.71 14.89
C SER A 769 -42.01 -20.32 13.64
N ASN A 770 -41.34 -20.26 12.48
CA ASN A 770 -41.93 -19.91 11.19
C ASN A 770 -42.35 -21.13 10.35
N ASN A 771 -42.15 -22.35 10.87
CA ASN A 771 -42.42 -23.61 10.17
C ASN A 771 -41.62 -23.81 8.86
N ASP A 772 -40.42 -23.27 8.83
CA ASP A 772 -39.42 -23.40 7.77
C ASP A 772 -38.20 -24.20 8.26
N TYR A 773 -37.08 -24.12 7.54
CA TYR A 773 -35.82 -24.78 7.89
C TYR A 773 -34.94 -23.96 8.85
N TYR A 774 -35.49 -22.93 9.50
CA TYR A 774 -34.82 -22.09 10.49
C TYR A 774 -35.22 -22.52 11.91
N PHE A 775 -34.31 -23.15 12.65
CA PHE A 775 -34.59 -23.72 13.97
C PHE A 775 -34.17 -22.77 15.11
N ASP A 776 -35.15 -22.19 15.79
CA ASP A 776 -34.98 -21.08 16.75
C ASP A 776 -35.57 -21.30 18.14
N VAL A 777 -36.28 -22.40 18.34
CA VAL A 777 -36.90 -22.73 19.62
C VAL A 777 -36.32 -24.03 20.14
N PHE A 778 -35.61 -23.99 21.27
CA PHE A 778 -35.16 -25.17 22.01
C PHE A 778 -36.23 -25.62 23.00
N SER A 779 -36.54 -26.93 23.01
CA SER A 779 -37.43 -27.57 23.98
C SER A 779 -36.76 -28.82 24.53
N ASP A 780 -36.82 -28.99 25.83
CA ASP A 780 -36.25 -30.15 26.52
C ASP A 780 -37.24 -31.27 26.84
N LYS A 781 -38.51 -31.06 26.51
CA LYS A 781 -39.59 -32.04 26.70
C LYS A 781 -40.19 -32.52 25.38
N GLY A 782 -39.64 -32.06 24.25
CA GLY A 782 -40.25 -32.28 22.94
C GLY A 782 -41.67 -31.68 22.86
N PHE A 783 -42.59 -32.36 22.19
CA PHE A 783 -44.01 -32.01 22.09
C PHE A 783 -44.87 -32.56 23.26
N HIS A 784 -44.24 -32.94 24.37
CA HIS A 784 -44.93 -33.51 25.54
C HIS A 784 -45.20 -32.51 26.66
#